data_AF-A0A0R3AI89-F1
#
_entry.id   AF-A0A0R3AI89-F1
#
_cell.length_a   1.000
_cell.length_b   1.000
_cell.length_c   1.000
_cell.angle_alpha   90.00
_cell.angle_beta   90.00
_cell.angle_gamma   90.00
#
_symmetry.space_group_name_H-M   'P 1'
#
loop_
_entity.id
_entity.type
_entity.pdbx_description
1 polymer ?
#
loop_
_entity_poly.entity_id
_entity_poly.type
_entity_poly.pdbx_seq_one_letter_code
_entity_poly.pdbx_strand_id
1 'polypeptide(L)'
;MSTIQNYPPSRLLHLPAGSPSSPIDDSPASETANKVAKSLTRSHRKIKDENGDGQITASYSFTQFSEAKKRAFKQALKSWEDVIKIKFVENGKNADTHLSVKGAPGAGGLATLPSAPGIRALREQGVEIRENEGAGLHAAMVHEIGHALGLEHPDLKLPESSDAYSTMSTAYTLFRPHANKQNGFVSDNSQTPMMHDIAGAHLIYKPNNETRKSNTTYGFNSNTERDHYSLSSPNDLPFFCVWDNGGEDTLDFSGFKNNQKINLNAGKLSDIGGRKGNVSIANTVVIENAVGGSGHDVLIGNHVNNRMTGGAGGDMLTGGGGADTFVYNRVSDSPGQNPDTLTDFTSGVDKIDLSNLLKDAGIEKPKLVHVHTGHKGELTLDYDEKIKRHRLILNVTGDPYSMLVILSEKPIKPEDILTGAEPGVPPAPKPAPTLVPKVPGQVPKPPQPPVTPPPVECAGADTVHGINAKTGTPESSLSPPTDKPGSSAGGLTDTVNINAKTLIENTKGGTGNDRITGNSADNVLTGGGGADILTGNGGFNTFTYHAASDSRRDNADLLLDFTTGQDKIDLSSLSDNTQVKLNYVSQYTGQPGDTILTFNPNTNRYFLGIDLTGNGKTDFLIKSIRPIHSEDVIGLNFPEDDYL
;
A
#
# COMPACT_ATOMS: atom_id res chain seq x y z
N MET A 1 1.31 -18.13 -32.55
CA MET A 1 2.79 -18.08 -32.61
C MET A 1 3.20 -16.72 -32.04
N SER A 2 3.47 -16.67 -30.73
CA SER A 2 4.81 -16.39 -30.13
C SER A 2 5.56 -15.30 -30.89
N THR A 3 5.90 -14.16 -30.28
CA THR A 3 6.80 -14.12 -29.11
C THR A 3 6.63 -12.83 -28.30
N ILE A 4 6.52 -13.01 -26.99
CA ILE A 4 6.84 -12.03 -25.95
C ILE A 4 8.30 -12.29 -25.56
N GLN A 5 9.13 -11.26 -25.71
CA GLN A 5 10.36 -10.99 -24.97
C GLN A 5 10.46 -9.46 -24.91
N ASN A 6 10.84 -8.78 -23.83
CA ASN A 6 11.04 -9.13 -22.43
C ASN A 6 11.01 -7.77 -21.74
N TYR A 7 10.13 -7.57 -20.76
CA TYR A 7 10.25 -6.42 -19.86
C TYR A 7 11.40 -6.69 -18.89
N PRO A 8 12.25 -5.69 -18.59
CA PRO A 8 13.25 -5.83 -17.55
C PRO A 8 12.53 -5.99 -16.20
N PRO A 9 13.07 -6.85 -15.31
CA PRO A 9 12.47 -7.12 -14.02
C PRO A 9 12.50 -5.88 -13.13
N SER A 10 11.45 -5.74 -12.34
CA SER A 10 11.38 -4.92 -11.14
C SER A 10 12.71 -4.98 -10.40
N ARG A 11 13.32 -3.82 -10.14
CA ARG A 11 14.61 -3.69 -9.49
C ARG A 11 14.56 -4.37 -8.11
N LEU A 12 15.05 -5.60 -8.05
CA LEU A 12 15.39 -6.29 -6.80
C LEU A 12 16.46 -5.46 -6.09
N LEU A 13 16.12 -4.96 -4.90
CA LEU A 13 17.08 -4.48 -3.91
C LEU A 13 18.08 -5.61 -3.63
N HIS A 14 19.32 -5.46 -4.13
CA HIS A 14 20.41 -6.39 -3.87
C HIS A 14 20.84 -6.29 -2.40
N LEU A 15 20.54 -7.32 -1.62
CA LEU A 15 21.32 -7.68 -0.43
C LEU A 15 22.54 -8.50 -0.90
N PRO A 16 23.78 -8.18 -0.47
CA PRO A 16 24.95 -8.92 -0.93
C PRO A 16 25.07 -10.28 -0.21
N ALA A 17 25.23 -11.35 -1.00
CA ALA A 17 25.34 -12.73 -0.54
C ALA A 17 26.79 -13.14 -0.21
N GLY A 18 26.96 -13.89 0.88
CA GLY A 18 28.20 -14.56 1.22
C GLY A 18 28.03 -15.67 2.27
N SER A 19 27.94 -16.92 1.80
CA SER A 19 28.13 -18.22 2.49
C SER A 19 26.93 -18.90 3.18
N PRO A 20 26.88 -20.25 3.18
CA PRO A 20 25.64 -21.02 3.17
C PRO A 20 25.18 -21.43 4.58
N SER A 21 23.90 -21.21 4.87
CA SER A 21 23.16 -21.97 5.88
C SER A 21 21.75 -22.18 5.36
N SER A 22 21.28 -23.41 5.44
CA SER A 22 19.96 -23.91 5.03
C SER A 22 18.80 -22.94 5.30
N PRO A 23 17.75 -22.91 4.46
CA PRO A 23 16.56 -22.13 4.72
C PRO A 23 15.92 -22.64 6.02
N ILE A 24 16.00 -21.84 7.08
CA ILE A 24 15.20 -22.07 8.27
C ILE A 24 13.77 -21.70 7.91
N ASP A 25 12.86 -22.62 8.21
CA ASP A 25 11.41 -22.44 8.11
C ASP A 25 10.96 -21.23 8.96
N ASP A 26 10.69 -20.10 8.30
CA ASP A 26 10.16 -18.86 8.90
C ASP A 26 8.63 -18.94 9.16
N SER A 27 8.12 -20.14 9.44
CA SER A 27 6.85 -20.27 10.15
C SER A 27 7.05 -19.88 11.62
N PRO A 28 6.27 -18.96 12.18
CA PRO A 28 6.26 -18.63 13.61
C PRO A 28 5.62 -19.74 14.46
N ALA A 29 5.01 -20.74 13.80
CA ALA A 29 4.69 -22.05 14.39
C ALA A 29 5.83 -23.08 14.22
N SER A 30 7.01 -22.66 13.74
CA SER A 30 8.15 -23.55 13.53
C SER A 30 8.77 -24.00 14.85
N GLU A 31 9.56 -25.05 14.74
CA GLU A 31 10.48 -25.54 15.77
C GLU A 31 11.29 -24.41 16.46
N THR A 32 11.53 -23.29 15.76
CA THR A 32 12.26 -22.12 16.26
C THR A 32 11.50 -21.36 17.35
N ALA A 33 10.22 -21.02 17.16
CA ALA A 33 9.45 -20.29 18.17
C ALA A 33 9.34 -21.08 19.48
N ASN A 34 9.14 -22.39 19.37
CA ASN A 34 9.15 -23.31 20.51
C ASN A 34 10.52 -23.39 21.20
N LYS A 35 11.63 -23.34 20.45
CA LYS A 35 12.98 -23.28 21.03
C LYS A 35 13.21 -21.98 21.78
N VAL A 36 12.82 -20.84 21.22
CA VAL A 36 12.94 -19.53 21.89
C VAL A 36 12.07 -19.49 23.14
N ALA A 37 10.78 -19.85 23.04
CA ALA A 37 9.88 -19.90 24.20
C ALA A 37 10.45 -20.74 25.36
N LYS A 38 10.99 -21.94 25.07
CA LYS A 38 11.64 -22.78 26.08
C LYS A 38 12.92 -22.15 26.66
N SER A 39 13.71 -21.49 25.81
CA SER A 39 14.91 -20.75 26.21
C SER A 39 14.58 -19.59 27.16
N LEU A 40 13.51 -18.84 26.88
CA LEU A 40 13.01 -17.76 27.73
C LEU A 40 12.56 -18.30 29.11
N THR A 41 12.06 -19.52 29.19
CA THR A 41 11.54 -20.10 30.46
C THR A 41 12.44 -21.18 31.07
N ARG A 42 13.72 -21.24 30.69
CA ARG A 42 14.62 -22.37 31.02
C ARG A 42 14.81 -22.62 32.52
N SER A 43 14.68 -21.61 33.37
CA SER A 43 14.78 -21.78 34.82
C SER A 43 13.49 -22.26 35.49
N HIS A 44 12.39 -22.37 34.73
CA HIS A 44 11.05 -22.74 35.24
C HIS A 44 10.56 -21.85 36.40
N ARG A 45 11.04 -20.61 36.46
CA ARG A 45 10.63 -19.60 37.44
C ARG A 45 9.29 -19.00 37.04
N LYS A 46 8.41 -18.81 38.02
CA LYS A 46 7.09 -18.18 37.88
C LYS A 46 6.59 -17.69 39.22
N ILE A 47 5.70 -16.71 39.20
CA ILE A 47 4.84 -16.36 40.33
C ILE A 47 3.91 -17.55 40.57
N LYS A 48 3.76 -17.92 41.84
CA LYS A 48 2.88 -19.01 42.28
C LYS A 48 1.64 -18.41 42.92
N ASP A 49 0.55 -19.14 42.85
CA ASP A 49 -0.65 -18.87 43.64
C ASP A 49 -0.33 -19.25 45.10
N GLU A 50 0.13 -18.26 45.88
CA GLU A 50 0.58 -18.42 47.26
C GLU A 50 -0.58 -18.29 48.24
N ASN A 51 -1.65 -17.61 47.86
CA ASN A 51 -2.84 -17.44 48.69
C ASN A 51 -3.90 -18.54 48.45
N GLY A 52 -3.76 -19.33 47.38
CA GLY A 52 -4.59 -20.49 47.05
C GLY A 52 -5.98 -20.14 46.51
N ASP A 53 -6.17 -18.92 45.98
CA ASP A 53 -7.47 -18.45 45.49
C ASP A 53 -7.74 -18.78 44.02
N GLY A 54 -6.77 -19.40 43.33
CA GLY A 54 -6.87 -19.77 41.92
C GLY A 54 -6.57 -18.63 40.94
N GLN A 55 -6.18 -17.44 41.41
CA GLN A 55 -5.89 -16.25 40.63
C GLN A 55 -4.52 -15.69 41.00
N ILE A 56 -3.58 -15.73 40.04
CA ILE A 56 -2.29 -15.05 40.22
C ILE A 56 -2.53 -13.54 40.33
N THR A 57 -2.19 -12.97 41.49
CA THR A 57 -2.32 -11.53 41.77
C THR A 57 -0.96 -10.97 42.16
N ALA A 58 -0.49 -9.98 41.40
CA ALA A 58 0.73 -9.24 41.72
C ALA A 58 0.36 -7.82 42.15
N SER A 59 0.64 -7.49 43.41
CA SER A 59 0.56 -6.10 43.85
C SER A 59 1.76 -5.32 43.34
N TYR A 60 1.64 -4.00 43.14
CA TYR A 60 2.79 -3.17 42.79
C TYR A 60 2.72 -1.80 43.46
N SER A 61 3.89 -1.18 43.68
CA SER A 61 4.00 0.19 44.18
C SER A 61 5.15 0.92 43.48
N PHE A 62 5.08 2.25 43.45
CA PHE A 62 6.08 3.10 42.79
C PHE A 62 6.90 3.89 43.81
N THR A 63 8.21 3.92 43.62
CA THR A 63 9.13 4.87 44.26
C THR A 63 9.94 5.60 43.20
N GLN A 64 10.20 6.90 43.38
CA GLN A 64 11.00 7.70 42.45
C GLN A 64 10.53 7.65 40.97
N PHE A 65 9.22 7.80 40.73
CA PHE A 65 8.60 7.72 39.40
C PHE A 65 7.72 8.95 39.14
N SER A 66 7.87 9.60 37.97
CA SER A 66 6.97 10.68 37.56
C SER A 66 5.60 10.14 37.15
N GLU A 67 4.54 10.96 37.22
CA GLU A 67 3.18 10.53 36.87
C GLU A 67 3.07 10.03 35.41
N ALA A 68 3.80 10.65 34.48
CA ALA A 68 3.85 10.18 33.09
C ALA A 68 4.45 8.76 33.00
N LYS A 69 5.55 8.49 33.71
CA LYS A 69 6.16 7.15 33.74
C LYS A 69 5.25 6.14 34.45
N LYS A 70 4.52 6.53 35.50
CA LYS A 70 3.54 5.65 36.17
C LYS A 70 2.43 5.22 35.22
N ARG A 71 1.88 6.15 34.42
CA ARG A 71 0.88 5.83 33.40
C ARG A 71 1.43 4.84 32.37
N ALA A 72 2.63 5.10 31.85
CA ALA A 72 3.29 4.19 30.90
C ALA A 72 3.52 2.79 31.49
N PHE A 73 3.96 2.70 32.75
CA PHE A 73 4.18 1.41 33.42
C PHE A 73 2.87 0.64 33.60
N LYS A 74 1.78 1.33 33.97
CA LYS A 74 0.44 0.71 34.07
C LYS A 74 -0.03 0.14 32.72
N GLN A 75 0.28 0.80 31.61
CA GLN A 75 -0.02 0.26 30.28
C GLN A 75 0.83 -0.98 29.94
N ALA A 76 2.09 -1.04 30.40
CA ALA A 76 2.95 -2.20 30.22
C ALA A 76 2.49 -3.39 31.08
N LEU A 77 1.94 -3.13 32.28
CA LEU A 77 1.27 -4.16 33.07
C LEU A 77 0.03 -4.70 32.34
N LYS A 78 -0.80 -3.81 31.78
CA LYS A 78 -1.99 -4.21 31.01
C LYS A 78 -1.66 -5.05 29.77
N SER A 79 -0.55 -4.78 29.07
CA SER A 79 -0.15 -5.62 27.92
C SER A 79 0.21 -7.05 28.34
N TRP A 80 0.72 -7.24 29.57
CA TRP A 80 0.90 -8.57 30.16
C TRP A 80 -0.41 -9.19 30.66
N GLU A 81 -1.30 -8.43 31.31
CA GLU A 81 -2.64 -8.93 31.71
C GLU A 81 -3.47 -9.38 30.51
N ASP A 82 -3.31 -8.71 29.37
CA ASP A 82 -4.00 -9.06 28.15
C ASP A 82 -3.64 -10.47 27.70
N VAL A 83 -2.38 -10.91 27.84
CA VAL A 83 -1.89 -12.17 27.27
C VAL A 83 -1.90 -13.36 28.25
N ILE A 84 -1.81 -13.12 29.56
CA ILE A 84 -1.78 -14.17 30.60
C ILE A 84 -2.77 -13.89 31.73
N LYS A 85 -3.32 -14.94 32.35
CA LYS A 85 -4.21 -14.81 33.51
C LYS A 85 -3.44 -14.40 34.76
N ILE A 86 -3.17 -13.10 34.85
CA ILE A 86 -2.63 -12.41 36.02
C ILE A 86 -3.46 -11.16 36.28
N LYS A 87 -3.51 -10.72 37.53
CA LYS A 87 -4.10 -9.44 37.92
C LYS A 87 -3.06 -8.57 38.60
N PHE A 88 -2.82 -7.37 38.08
CA PHE A 88 -1.99 -6.38 38.74
C PHE A 88 -2.83 -5.39 39.54
N VAL A 89 -2.45 -5.16 40.80
CA VAL A 89 -3.19 -4.26 41.69
C VAL A 89 -2.25 -3.28 42.39
N GLU A 90 -2.40 -1.99 42.08
CA GLU A 90 -1.63 -0.95 42.75
C GLU A 90 -1.91 -0.96 44.26
N ASN A 91 -0.87 -1.10 45.08
CA ASN A 91 -0.96 -1.21 46.53
C ASN A 91 -1.95 -2.30 47.02
N GLY A 92 -2.13 -3.36 46.22
CA GLY A 92 -2.99 -4.48 46.56
C GLY A 92 -2.56 -5.21 47.83
N LYS A 93 -3.54 -5.68 48.62
CA LYS A 93 -3.31 -6.54 49.79
C LYS A 93 -3.55 -8.00 49.42
N ASN A 94 -2.94 -8.93 50.16
CA ASN A 94 -3.10 -10.37 49.97
C ASN A 94 -2.75 -10.88 48.56
N ALA A 95 -1.87 -10.16 47.85
CA ALA A 95 -1.32 -10.58 46.58
C ALA A 95 -0.29 -11.70 46.77
N ASP A 96 -0.08 -12.51 45.74
CA ASP A 96 0.92 -13.58 45.72
C ASP A 96 2.35 -13.05 45.78
N THR A 97 2.57 -11.89 45.16
CA THR A 97 3.84 -11.17 45.17
C THR A 97 3.60 -9.65 45.21
N HIS A 98 4.63 -8.91 45.62
CA HIS A 98 4.74 -7.47 45.44
C HIS A 98 5.82 -7.11 44.43
N LEU A 99 5.53 -6.21 43.49
CA LEU A 99 6.49 -5.61 42.57
C LEU A 99 6.86 -4.22 43.09
N SER A 100 8.11 -4.07 43.54
CA SER A 100 8.68 -2.83 44.03
C SER A 100 9.30 -2.07 42.85
N VAL A 101 8.53 -1.14 42.27
CA VAL A 101 8.90 -0.44 41.03
C VAL A 101 9.63 0.85 41.38
N LYS A 102 10.85 1.03 40.84
CA LYS A 102 11.61 2.27 41.05
C LYS A 102 12.29 2.82 39.81
N GLY A 103 12.47 4.13 39.80
CA GLY A 103 13.34 4.82 38.84
C GLY A 103 14.81 4.70 39.27
N ALA A 104 15.72 4.58 38.30
CA ALA A 104 17.17 4.57 38.55
C ALA A 104 17.93 5.32 37.43
N PRO A 105 19.14 5.86 37.69
CA PRO A 105 19.95 6.47 36.64
C PRO A 105 20.50 5.44 35.65
N GLY A 106 20.82 5.87 34.43
CA GLY A 106 21.42 5.05 33.36
C GLY A 106 20.42 4.59 32.28
N ALA A 107 20.84 3.69 31.39
CA ALA A 107 20.00 3.13 30.32
C ALA A 107 19.56 1.69 30.61
N GLY A 108 18.40 1.30 30.09
CA GLY A 108 17.81 -0.04 30.21
C GLY A 108 16.94 -0.23 31.45
N GLY A 109 17.00 -1.42 32.04
CA GLY A 109 16.29 -1.78 33.25
C GLY A 109 16.98 -2.93 33.98
N LEU A 110 16.41 -3.30 35.13
CA LEU A 110 16.80 -4.50 35.85
C LEU A 110 15.60 -5.00 36.65
N ALA A 111 15.25 -6.28 36.52
CA ALA A 111 14.25 -6.91 37.35
C ALA A 111 14.72 -8.23 37.95
N THR A 112 14.13 -8.56 39.11
CA THR A 112 14.38 -9.81 39.82
C THR A 112 13.43 -10.89 39.30
N LEU A 113 13.97 -12.04 38.88
CA LEU A 113 13.15 -13.20 38.53
C LEU A 113 12.42 -13.78 39.77
N PRO A 114 11.26 -14.42 39.60
CA PRO A 114 10.60 -15.18 40.66
C PRO A 114 11.49 -16.26 41.28
N SER A 115 11.11 -16.75 42.46
CA SER A 115 11.82 -17.85 43.13
C SER A 115 11.95 -19.09 42.23
N ALA A 116 13.12 -19.74 42.32
CA ALA A 116 13.34 -21.03 41.67
C ALA A 116 12.36 -22.11 42.17
N PRO A 117 12.04 -23.14 41.36
CA PRO A 117 11.28 -24.30 41.81
C PRO A 117 11.86 -24.90 43.10
N GLY A 118 10.98 -25.34 44.02
CA GLY A 118 11.39 -25.90 45.32
C GLY A 118 11.83 -24.88 46.38
N ILE A 119 12.03 -23.60 46.02
CA ILE A 119 12.33 -22.52 46.96
C ILE A 119 11.03 -21.78 47.35
N ARG A 120 10.97 -21.30 48.59
CA ARG A 120 9.88 -20.44 49.09
C ARG A 120 9.73 -19.20 48.19
N ALA A 121 8.51 -18.84 47.82
CA ALA A 121 8.26 -17.68 46.97
C ALA A 121 8.75 -16.39 47.62
N LEU A 122 9.41 -15.55 46.83
CA LEU A 122 9.73 -14.18 47.18
C LEU A 122 8.41 -13.41 47.38
N ARG A 123 8.30 -12.71 48.50
CA ARG A 123 7.16 -11.81 48.76
C ARG A 123 7.30 -10.47 48.03
N GLU A 124 8.51 -10.11 47.62
CA GLU A 124 8.81 -8.86 46.93
C GLU A 124 9.85 -9.10 45.81
N GLN A 125 9.60 -8.51 44.65
CA GLN A 125 10.48 -8.53 43.48
C GLN A 125 10.78 -7.08 43.08
N GLY A 126 12.07 -6.76 42.87
CA GLY A 126 12.48 -5.43 42.42
C GLY A 126 12.33 -5.28 40.92
N VAL A 127 11.76 -4.15 40.47
CA VAL A 127 11.69 -3.75 39.07
C VAL A 127 12.25 -2.33 38.93
N GLU A 128 13.43 -2.22 38.33
CA GLU A 128 14.13 -0.96 38.11
C GLU A 128 13.98 -0.53 36.66
N ILE A 129 13.38 0.64 36.43
CA ILE A 129 13.31 1.25 35.10
C ILE A 129 14.27 2.44 35.09
N ARG A 130 15.29 2.39 34.22
CA ARG A 130 16.30 3.45 34.18
C ARG A 130 15.85 4.65 33.32
N GLU A 131 16.69 5.65 33.18
CA GLU A 131 16.42 6.89 32.43
C GLU A 131 16.42 6.68 30.91
N ASN A 132 15.48 5.87 30.44
CA ASN A 132 15.14 5.78 29.02
C ASN A 132 14.22 6.97 28.65
N GLU A 133 14.43 7.57 27.48
CA GLU A 133 13.56 8.61 26.93
C GLU A 133 12.80 8.08 25.70
N GLY A 134 11.61 8.64 25.44
CA GLY A 134 10.78 8.28 24.30
C GLY A 134 10.37 6.80 24.24
N ALA A 135 10.25 6.30 23.01
CA ALA A 135 10.09 4.92 22.59
C ALA A 135 10.61 3.80 23.51
N GLY A 136 11.91 3.87 23.82
CA GLY A 136 12.64 2.82 24.53
C GLY A 136 12.21 2.67 25.99
N LEU A 137 11.52 3.67 26.55
CA LEU A 137 11.04 3.61 27.91
C LEU A 137 9.95 2.56 28.09
N HIS A 138 8.94 2.54 27.22
CA HIS A 138 7.82 1.60 27.37
C HIS A 138 8.25 0.16 27.06
N ALA A 139 9.08 -0.03 26.03
CA ALA A 139 9.65 -1.33 25.69
C ALA A 139 10.46 -1.92 26.86
N ALA A 140 11.29 -1.09 27.53
CA ALA A 140 12.00 -1.51 28.73
C ALA A 140 11.05 -1.90 29.87
N MET A 141 9.91 -1.21 30.04
CA MET A 141 8.92 -1.60 31.05
C MET A 141 8.32 -2.98 30.75
N VAL A 142 7.92 -3.24 29.50
CA VAL A 142 7.43 -4.56 29.08
C VAL A 142 8.48 -5.64 29.31
N HIS A 143 9.73 -5.36 28.96
CA HIS A 143 10.88 -6.26 29.16
C HIS A 143 11.11 -6.62 30.62
N GLU A 144 11.23 -5.62 31.51
CA GLU A 144 11.51 -5.86 32.92
C GLU A 144 10.34 -6.51 33.66
N ILE A 145 9.09 -6.23 33.24
CA ILE A 145 7.93 -6.98 33.73
C ILE A 145 8.03 -8.44 33.29
N GLY A 146 8.51 -8.73 32.07
CA GLY A 146 8.78 -10.09 31.59
C GLY A 146 9.73 -10.87 32.53
N HIS A 147 10.83 -10.25 32.96
CA HIS A 147 11.71 -10.82 34.00
C HIS A 147 10.97 -11.03 35.32
N ALA A 148 10.22 -10.05 35.82
CA ALA A 148 9.44 -10.20 37.05
C ALA A 148 8.35 -11.30 36.97
N LEU A 149 7.95 -11.68 35.75
CA LEU A 149 7.05 -12.80 35.49
C LEU A 149 7.79 -14.13 35.30
N GLY A 150 9.10 -14.12 35.12
CA GLY A 150 9.94 -15.33 35.01
C GLY A 150 10.45 -15.65 33.61
N LEU A 151 10.32 -14.72 32.66
CA LEU A 151 10.97 -14.84 31.35
C LEU A 151 12.40 -14.33 31.47
N GLU A 152 13.34 -15.04 30.86
CA GLU A 152 14.76 -14.68 30.81
C GLU A 152 15.12 -14.21 29.41
N HIS A 153 16.30 -13.62 29.24
CA HIS A 153 16.87 -13.42 27.90
C HIS A 153 17.08 -14.77 27.20
N PRO A 154 16.90 -14.88 25.87
CA PRO A 154 17.18 -16.11 25.15
C PRO A 154 18.67 -16.47 25.24
N ASP A 155 18.96 -17.74 25.56
CA ASP A 155 20.31 -18.33 25.57
C ASP A 155 20.74 -18.90 24.21
N LEU A 156 19.96 -18.61 23.16
CA LEU A 156 20.18 -19.01 21.79
C LEU A 156 20.68 -17.81 20.97
N LYS A 157 21.55 -18.06 19.98
CA LYS A 157 21.93 -17.03 19.01
C LYS A 157 20.76 -16.79 18.06
N LEU A 158 20.08 -15.66 18.23
CA LEU A 158 18.97 -15.26 17.37
C LEU A 158 19.46 -14.39 16.20
N PRO A 159 18.73 -14.35 15.07
CA PRO A 159 19.02 -13.40 14.00
C PRO A 159 18.88 -11.95 14.50
N GLU A 160 19.44 -11.01 13.76
CA GLU A 160 19.37 -9.59 14.13
C GLU A 160 17.91 -9.15 14.31
N SER A 161 16.99 -9.52 13.41
CA SER A 161 15.55 -9.22 13.48
C SER A 161 14.75 -9.90 14.61
N SER A 162 15.42 -10.44 15.63
CA SER A 162 14.76 -11.20 16.69
C SER A 162 13.93 -10.35 17.66
N ASP A 163 14.18 -9.05 17.73
CA ASP A 163 13.35 -8.06 18.43
C ASP A 163 11.93 -7.93 17.85
N ALA A 164 11.76 -8.19 16.55
CA ALA A 164 10.45 -8.32 15.92
C ALA A 164 9.62 -9.51 16.46
N TYR A 165 10.28 -10.47 17.11
CA TYR A 165 9.65 -11.67 17.64
C TYR A 165 9.67 -11.76 19.17
N SER A 166 10.59 -11.08 19.85
CA SER A 166 10.76 -11.11 21.31
C SER A 166 11.30 -9.78 21.85
N THR A 167 10.52 -9.12 22.70
CA THR A 167 10.97 -8.00 23.55
C THR A 167 12.07 -8.44 24.52
N MET A 168 12.15 -9.75 24.84
CA MET A 168 13.20 -10.31 25.69
C MET A 168 14.53 -10.54 24.96
N SER A 169 14.63 -10.28 23.64
CA SER A 169 15.88 -10.44 22.91
C SER A 169 16.97 -9.49 23.41
N THR A 170 18.22 -9.96 23.40
CA THR A 170 19.42 -9.12 23.66
C THR A 170 19.92 -8.44 22.39
N ALA A 171 19.48 -8.91 21.21
CA ALA A 171 19.75 -8.27 19.94
C ALA A 171 18.79 -7.08 19.80
N TYR A 172 19.31 -5.88 20.03
CA TYR A 172 18.66 -4.64 19.61
C TYR A 172 19.11 -4.38 18.18
N THR A 173 18.21 -4.50 17.18
CA THR A 173 18.61 -4.08 15.84
C THR A 173 18.94 -2.60 15.85
N LEU A 174 20.10 -2.30 15.28
CA LEU A 174 20.63 -0.96 15.00
C LEU A 174 19.85 -0.28 13.86
N PHE A 175 18.53 -0.44 13.77
CA PHE A 175 17.69 0.39 12.90
C PHE A 175 17.54 1.80 13.51
N ARG A 176 18.62 2.58 13.38
CA ARG A 176 18.73 4.04 13.53
C ARG A 176 17.91 4.77 12.43
N PRO A 177 17.95 6.11 12.28
CA PRO A 177 17.85 7.26 13.20
C PRO A 177 16.73 8.25 12.76
N HIS A 178 16.06 8.93 13.69
CA HIS A 178 15.86 10.39 13.62
C HIS A 178 15.49 10.87 15.02
N ALA A 179 16.12 11.97 15.44
CA ALA A 179 15.91 12.60 16.72
C ALA A 179 14.48 13.15 16.83
N ASN A 180 13.48 12.32 17.13
CA ASN A 180 12.14 12.82 17.42
C ASN A 180 12.06 13.17 18.90
N LYS A 181 12.64 14.33 19.26
CA LYS A 181 12.57 14.91 20.62
C LYS A 181 11.18 15.47 20.97
N GLN A 182 10.20 15.33 20.07
CA GLN A 182 8.85 15.81 20.27
C GLN A 182 7.85 14.72 19.87
N ASN A 183 7.47 13.89 20.84
CA ASN A 183 6.14 13.32 21.05
C ASN A 183 6.27 12.07 21.94
N GLY A 184 5.71 12.13 23.15
CA GLY A 184 5.65 10.99 24.04
C GLY A 184 4.79 9.88 23.41
N PHE A 185 5.27 8.64 23.51
CA PHE A 185 4.63 7.37 23.07
C PHE A 185 4.87 6.86 21.64
N VAL A 186 5.63 7.58 20.79
CA VAL A 186 6.01 7.06 19.47
C VAL A 186 7.26 6.19 19.61
N SER A 187 7.19 4.88 19.26
CA SER A 187 8.27 3.92 19.54
C SER A 187 8.84 3.15 18.36
N ASP A 188 10.18 3.12 18.28
CA ASP A 188 10.96 2.24 17.39
C ASP A 188 11.15 0.83 17.97
N ASN A 189 10.58 0.56 19.15
CA ASN A 189 10.71 -0.68 19.90
C ASN A 189 9.33 -1.27 20.21
N SER A 190 9.27 -2.59 20.40
CA SER A 190 8.05 -3.31 20.79
C SER A 190 7.34 -2.68 21.99
N GLN A 191 6.04 -2.47 21.87
CA GLN A 191 5.18 -1.87 22.90
C GLN A 191 4.33 -2.90 23.65
N THR A 192 4.44 -4.17 23.27
CA THR A 192 3.73 -5.31 23.86
C THR A 192 4.70 -6.47 24.02
N PRO A 193 4.36 -7.51 24.82
CA PRO A 193 4.98 -8.82 24.64
C PRO A 193 4.84 -9.24 23.17
N MET A 194 5.93 -9.65 22.55
CA MET A 194 5.96 -10.11 21.15
C MET A 194 5.68 -11.61 21.10
N MET A 195 5.57 -12.17 19.89
CA MET A 195 5.09 -13.55 19.68
C MET A 195 5.81 -14.62 20.51
N HIS A 196 7.14 -14.57 20.62
CA HIS A 196 7.90 -15.52 21.42
C HIS A 196 7.76 -15.27 22.93
N ASP A 197 7.56 -14.02 23.34
CA ASP A 197 7.31 -13.68 24.75
C ASP A 197 5.96 -14.22 25.19
N ILE A 198 4.93 -14.07 24.35
CA ILE A 198 3.59 -14.64 24.56
C ILE A 198 3.69 -16.16 24.64
N ALA A 199 4.36 -16.81 23.67
CA ALA A 199 4.54 -18.26 23.66
C ALA A 199 5.29 -18.75 24.91
N GLY A 200 6.36 -18.08 25.32
CA GLY A 200 7.11 -18.39 26.54
C GLY A 200 6.25 -18.22 27.79
N ALA A 201 5.54 -17.11 27.91
CA ALA A 201 4.65 -16.87 29.03
C ALA A 201 3.53 -17.92 29.14
N HIS A 202 3.00 -18.41 28.01
CA HIS A 202 2.01 -19.48 27.98
C HIS A 202 2.55 -20.87 28.37
N LEU A 203 3.87 -21.07 28.40
CA LEU A 203 4.47 -22.29 28.97
C LEU A 203 4.39 -22.31 30.51
N ILE A 204 4.34 -21.15 31.16
CA ILE A 204 4.42 -21.02 32.63
C ILE A 204 3.17 -20.44 33.27
N TYR A 205 2.32 -19.75 32.51
CA TYR A 205 1.03 -19.19 32.91
C TYR A 205 -0.10 -19.66 32.00
N LYS A 206 -1.34 -19.62 32.51
CA LYS A 206 -2.52 -19.84 31.67
C LYS A 206 -2.73 -18.63 30.74
N PRO A 207 -3.01 -18.83 29.44
CA PRO A 207 -3.41 -17.74 28.55
C PRO A 207 -4.66 -17.02 29.07
N ASN A 208 -4.76 -15.71 28.85
CA ASN A 208 -5.97 -14.96 29.17
C ASN A 208 -6.95 -15.00 28.00
N ASN A 209 -7.88 -15.96 28.06
CA ASN A 209 -8.92 -16.14 27.04
C ASN A 209 -10.12 -15.17 27.21
N GLU A 210 -10.08 -14.25 28.17
CA GLU A 210 -11.15 -13.26 28.38
C GLU A 210 -10.87 -11.94 27.64
N THR A 211 -9.62 -11.74 27.20
CA THR A 211 -9.17 -10.52 26.56
C THR A 211 -9.78 -10.39 25.17
N ARG A 212 -10.52 -9.30 24.95
CA ARG A 212 -11.08 -8.88 23.66
C ARG A 212 -11.83 -10.05 22.98
N LYS A 213 -13.08 -10.24 23.38
CA LYS A 213 -13.98 -11.28 22.82
C LYS A 213 -15.07 -10.71 21.91
N SER A 214 -15.02 -9.39 21.72
CA SER A 214 -15.91 -8.62 20.88
C SER A 214 -15.10 -8.00 19.77
N ASN A 215 -15.76 -7.54 18.71
CA ASN A 215 -15.13 -6.88 17.57
C ASN A 215 -14.16 -5.78 18.00
N THR A 216 -12.90 -5.97 17.64
CA THR A 216 -11.80 -5.10 18.02
C THR A 216 -11.14 -4.50 16.79
N THR A 217 -10.97 -3.18 16.80
CA THR A 217 -10.14 -2.48 15.81
C THR A 217 -8.80 -2.13 16.43
N TYR A 218 -7.71 -2.51 15.76
CA TYR A 218 -6.33 -2.20 16.09
C TYR A 218 -5.78 -1.19 15.08
N GLY A 219 -4.93 -0.26 15.52
CA GLY A 219 -4.38 0.78 14.67
C GLY A 219 -5.18 2.08 14.75
N PHE A 220 -5.47 2.69 13.60
CA PHE A 220 -6.38 3.84 13.54
C PHE A 220 -7.78 3.42 13.97
N ASN A 221 -8.57 4.36 14.50
CA ASN A 221 -9.93 4.08 14.97
C ASN A 221 -10.01 2.97 16.05
N SER A 222 -8.90 2.72 16.74
CA SER A 222 -8.79 1.64 17.72
C SER A 222 -9.79 1.79 18.88
N ASN A 223 -10.39 0.65 19.24
CA ASN A 223 -11.29 0.52 20.41
C ASN A 223 -10.69 -0.38 21.50
N THR A 224 -9.39 -0.68 21.42
CA THR A 224 -8.69 -1.58 22.33
C THR A 224 -8.57 -1.06 23.77
N GLU A 225 -8.77 0.25 23.97
CA GLU A 225 -8.42 0.97 25.20
C GLU A 225 -6.97 0.72 25.64
N ARG A 226 -6.07 0.49 24.67
CA ARG A 226 -4.64 0.30 24.87
C ARG A 226 -3.89 1.32 24.02
N ASP A 227 -3.02 2.09 24.69
CA ASP A 227 -2.21 3.10 24.01
C ASP A 227 -1.28 2.45 22.97
N HIS A 228 -0.74 1.26 23.25
CA HIS A 228 0.19 0.53 22.37
C HIS A 228 -0.44 -0.07 21.11
N TYR A 229 -1.77 -0.13 21.01
CA TYR A 229 -2.48 -0.57 19.81
C TYR A 229 -3.17 0.57 19.07
N SER A 230 -3.13 1.80 19.58
CA SER A 230 -3.91 2.91 19.05
C SER A 230 -3.03 3.87 18.26
N LEU A 231 -3.45 4.20 17.04
CA LEU A 231 -2.80 5.17 16.16
C LEU A 231 -3.73 6.37 15.93
N SER A 232 -3.12 7.54 15.90
CA SER A 232 -3.80 8.84 15.82
C SER A 232 -3.23 9.76 14.74
N SER A 233 -2.05 9.42 14.20
CA SER A 233 -1.32 10.23 13.25
C SER A 233 -0.60 9.38 12.20
N PRO A 234 -0.46 9.87 10.94
CA PRO A 234 0.37 9.24 9.91
C PRO A 234 1.86 9.12 10.29
N ASN A 235 2.30 9.84 11.33
CA ASN A 235 3.68 9.81 11.83
C ASN A 235 3.85 8.86 13.02
N ASP A 236 2.79 8.21 13.48
CA ASP A 236 2.89 7.22 14.56
C ASP A 236 3.67 6.01 14.07
N LEU A 237 4.44 5.40 14.98
CA LEU A 237 5.39 4.35 14.69
C LEU A 237 4.92 3.08 15.41
N PRO A 238 4.04 2.27 14.80
CA PRO A 238 3.51 1.07 15.45
C PRO A 238 4.60 0.03 15.60
N PHE A 239 4.68 -0.60 16.77
CA PHE A 239 5.47 -1.81 16.97
C PHE A 239 4.82 -2.66 18.05
N PHE A 240 4.04 -3.67 17.65
CA PHE A 240 3.27 -4.50 18.58
C PHE A 240 2.96 -5.89 18.01
N CYS A 241 2.56 -6.78 18.91
CA CYS A 241 1.97 -8.08 18.60
C CYS A 241 0.52 -8.10 19.07
N VAL A 242 -0.41 -8.49 18.20
CA VAL A 242 -1.83 -8.60 18.50
C VAL A 242 -2.11 -9.88 19.28
N TRP A 243 -2.81 -9.74 20.40
CA TRP A 243 -3.44 -10.82 21.14
C TRP A 243 -4.94 -10.57 21.22
N ASP A 244 -5.74 -11.49 20.69
CA ASP A 244 -7.21 -11.40 20.66
C ASP A 244 -7.81 -12.79 20.88
N ASN A 245 -9.00 -12.88 21.46
CA ASN A 245 -9.67 -14.17 21.73
C ASN A 245 -11.06 -14.26 21.11
N GLY A 246 -11.44 -13.32 20.26
CA GLY A 246 -12.56 -13.45 19.35
C GLY A 246 -13.33 -12.15 19.14
N GLY A 247 -14.31 -12.25 18.25
CA GLY A 247 -14.93 -11.08 17.66
C GLY A 247 -14.74 -11.17 16.15
N GLU A 248 -15.12 -10.10 15.47
CA GLU A 248 -14.70 -9.85 14.10
C GLU A 248 -13.78 -8.63 14.13
N ASP A 249 -12.50 -8.87 13.96
CA ASP A 249 -11.45 -7.93 14.31
C ASP A 249 -10.81 -7.30 13.07
N THR A 250 -10.30 -6.08 13.22
CA THR A 250 -9.77 -5.28 12.10
C THR A 250 -8.40 -4.72 12.41
N LEU A 251 -7.45 -4.91 11.50
CA LEU A 251 -6.25 -4.08 11.43
C LEU A 251 -6.55 -2.86 10.55
N ASP A 252 -6.66 -1.69 11.16
CA ASP A 252 -6.91 -0.43 10.47
C ASP A 252 -5.63 0.41 10.40
N PHE A 253 -5.06 0.48 9.20
CA PHE A 253 -3.86 1.26 8.89
C PHE A 253 -4.14 2.39 7.90
N SER A 254 -5.40 2.86 7.85
CA SER A 254 -5.89 3.79 6.84
C SER A 254 -5.24 5.16 6.84
N GLY A 255 -4.67 5.58 7.97
CA GLY A 255 -4.05 6.88 8.10
C GLY A 255 -2.64 6.97 7.49
N PHE A 256 -2.02 5.85 7.09
CA PHE A 256 -0.68 5.86 6.52
C PHE A 256 -0.66 6.15 5.02
N LYS A 257 0.46 6.71 4.55
CA LYS A 257 0.69 7.04 3.13
C LYS A 257 1.79 6.21 2.47
N ASN A 258 2.61 5.54 3.28
CA ASN A 258 3.65 4.65 2.80
C ASN A 258 3.01 3.38 2.23
N ASN A 259 3.68 2.74 1.29
CA ASN A 259 3.33 1.38 0.87
C ASN A 259 3.49 0.42 2.06
N GLN A 260 2.48 -0.39 2.30
CA GLN A 260 2.38 -1.30 3.43
C GLN A 260 2.33 -2.75 2.96
N LYS A 261 2.71 -3.66 3.85
CA LYS A 261 2.40 -5.09 3.71
C LYS A 261 1.63 -5.53 4.94
N ILE A 262 0.34 -5.79 4.78
CA ILE A 262 -0.55 -6.23 5.85
C ILE A 262 -0.79 -7.72 5.66
N ASN A 263 -0.46 -8.52 6.67
CA ASN A 263 -0.63 -9.97 6.64
C ASN A 263 -1.47 -10.44 7.82
N LEU A 264 -2.67 -10.94 7.53
CA LEU A 264 -3.64 -11.41 8.53
C LEU A 264 -3.39 -12.84 9.02
N ASN A 265 -2.36 -13.52 8.51
CA ASN A 265 -2.03 -14.86 8.96
C ASN A 265 -1.39 -14.84 10.35
N ALA A 266 -1.91 -15.67 11.25
CA ALA A 266 -1.37 -15.85 12.58
C ALA A 266 0.15 -16.15 12.56
N GLY A 267 0.85 -15.52 13.48
CA GLY A 267 2.30 -15.55 13.60
C GLY A 267 3.05 -14.65 12.61
N LYS A 268 2.43 -14.18 11.52
CA LYS A 268 3.18 -13.49 10.47
C LYS A 268 3.43 -12.03 10.83
N LEU A 269 4.52 -11.51 10.27
CA LEU A 269 4.91 -10.10 10.36
C LEU A 269 4.28 -9.28 9.23
N SER A 270 4.02 -8.02 9.53
CA SER A 270 3.55 -6.96 8.64
C SER A 270 4.52 -5.77 8.63
N ASP A 271 4.54 -5.05 7.51
CA ASP A 271 5.35 -3.86 7.26
C ASP A 271 4.43 -2.63 7.26
N ILE A 272 4.36 -1.90 8.37
CA ILE A 272 3.34 -0.86 8.58
C ILE A 272 3.98 0.50 8.82
N GLY A 273 3.43 1.56 8.22
CA GLY A 273 3.88 2.94 8.46
C GLY A 273 5.34 3.20 8.06
N GLY A 274 5.78 2.64 6.93
CA GLY A 274 7.15 2.79 6.42
C GLY A 274 8.21 1.94 7.13
N ARG A 275 7.80 0.99 7.98
CA ARG A 275 8.67 0.08 8.72
C ARG A 275 8.59 -1.35 8.18
N LYS A 276 9.54 -2.18 8.60
CA LYS A 276 9.61 -3.60 8.24
C LYS A 276 9.44 -4.47 9.47
N GLY A 277 8.54 -5.46 9.39
CA GLY A 277 8.34 -6.48 10.41
C GLY A 277 7.96 -5.96 11.80
N ASN A 278 7.23 -4.85 11.88
CA ASN A 278 6.94 -4.15 13.14
C ASN A 278 5.60 -4.52 13.76
N VAL A 279 4.64 -5.02 12.97
CA VAL A 279 3.34 -5.49 13.47
C VAL A 279 3.24 -7.00 13.26
N SER A 280 2.72 -7.70 14.27
CA SER A 280 2.55 -9.15 14.24
C SER A 280 1.21 -9.58 14.83
N ILE A 281 0.79 -10.80 14.50
CA ILE A 281 -0.39 -11.46 15.08
C ILE A 281 0.10 -12.71 15.83
N ALA A 282 -0.33 -12.96 17.06
CA ALA A 282 0.10 -14.16 17.78
C ALA A 282 -0.43 -15.46 17.13
N ASN A 283 0.28 -16.59 17.28
CA ASN A 283 0.08 -17.86 16.54
C ASN A 283 -1.32 -18.51 16.60
N THR A 284 -2.20 -18.07 17.48
CA THR A 284 -3.56 -18.64 17.65
C THR A 284 -4.66 -17.62 17.45
N VAL A 285 -4.28 -16.38 17.13
CA VAL A 285 -5.19 -15.27 16.94
C VAL A 285 -5.64 -15.25 15.49
N VAL A 286 -6.93 -15.05 15.29
CA VAL A 286 -7.53 -14.78 13.99
C VAL A 286 -7.86 -13.30 13.95
N ILE A 287 -7.55 -12.65 12.83
CA ILE A 287 -8.01 -11.30 12.53
C ILE A 287 -8.67 -11.36 11.17
N GLU A 288 -9.92 -10.94 11.07
CA GLU A 288 -10.75 -11.10 9.90
C GLU A 288 -10.52 -9.98 8.88
N ASN A 289 -10.29 -8.75 9.34
CA ASN A 289 -10.41 -7.58 8.47
C ASN A 289 -9.13 -6.74 8.40
N ALA A 290 -8.92 -6.09 7.26
CA ALA A 290 -7.80 -5.18 7.03
C ALA A 290 -8.24 -3.93 6.26
N VAL A 291 -7.69 -2.78 6.65
CA VAL A 291 -7.81 -1.51 5.92
C VAL A 291 -6.42 -0.96 5.67
N GLY A 292 -6.01 -0.90 4.40
CA GLY A 292 -4.79 -0.25 3.96
C GLY A 292 -4.94 1.27 3.88
N GLY A 293 -3.84 1.93 3.51
CA GLY A 293 -3.65 3.38 3.53
C GLY A 293 -3.87 4.05 2.18
N SER A 294 -3.07 5.07 1.89
CA SER A 294 -3.06 5.73 0.58
C SER A 294 -1.84 5.36 -0.29
N GLY A 295 -1.06 4.36 0.14
CA GLY A 295 0.11 3.87 -0.58
C GLY A 295 -0.25 2.72 -1.52
N HIS A 296 0.73 2.17 -2.25
CA HIS A 296 0.52 0.93 -2.99
C HIS A 296 0.74 -0.25 -2.05
N ASP A 297 -0.34 -0.73 -1.46
CA ASP A 297 -0.33 -1.68 -0.36
C ASP A 297 -0.47 -3.12 -0.84
N VAL A 298 0.06 -4.05 -0.03
CA VAL A 298 -0.10 -5.49 -0.22
C VAL A 298 -0.89 -6.03 0.97
N LEU A 299 -2.13 -6.47 0.74
CA LEU A 299 -2.97 -7.08 1.76
C LEU A 299 -3.09 -8.58 1.50
N ILE A 300 -2.81 -9.36 2.54
CA ILE A 300 -2.84 -10.81 2.51
C ILE A 300 -3.78 -11.27 3.62
N GLY A 301 -4.94 -11.79 3.22
CA GLY A 301 -5.88 -12.47 4.09
C GLY A 301 -5.35 -13.81 4.61
N ASN A 302 -6.20 -14.54 5.31
CA ASN A 302 -5.85 -15.80 5.96
C ASN A 302 -6.76 -16.93 5.47
N HIS A 303 -7.21 -17.81 6.37
CA HIS A 303 -7.99 -18.99 6.00
C HIS A 303 -9.48 -18.85 6.36
N VAL A 304 -9.86 -17.73 6.98
CA VAL A 304 -11.24 -17.39 7.32
C VAL A 304 -11.72 -16.28 6.37
N ASN A 305 -13.03 -16.04 6.34
CA ASN A 305 -13.60 -14.97 5.54
C ASN A 305 -13.00 -13.62 5.94
N ASN A 306 -12.34 -12.95 5.00
CA ASN A 306 -11.75 -11.64 5.23
C ASN A 306 -12.53 -10.51 4.56
N ARG A 307 -12.67 -9.37 5.24
CA ARG A 307 -13.16 -8.13 4.63
C ARG A 307 -12.01 -7.14 4.51
N MET A 308 -11.60 -6.86 3.27
CA MET A 308 -10.39 -6.07 2.98
C MET A 308 -10.72 -4.81 2.17
N THR A 309 -10.15 -3.68 2.59
CA THR A 309 -10.15 -2.42 1.84
C THR A 309 -8.70 -2.04 1.58
N GLY A 310 -8.27 -1.98 0.32
CA GLY A 310 -6.91 -1.55 -0.04
C GLY A 310 -6.66 -0.10 0.40
N GLY A 311 -7.66 0.75 0.17
CA GLY A 311 -7.55 2.19 0.38
C GLY A 311 -7.30 2.85 -0.95
N ALA A 312 -6.62 3.99 -0.97
CA ALA A 312 -6.20 4.60 -2.23
C ALA A 312 -4.82 4.08 -2.60
N GLY A 313 -4.51 4.02 -3.89
CA GLY A 313 -3.28 3.39 -4.34
C GLY A 313 -3.60 2.45 -5.48
N GLY A 314 -2.63 1.61 -5.82
CA GLY A 314 -2.85 0.48 -6.71
C GLY A 314 -2.38 -0.73 -5.94
N ASP A 315 -3.31 -1.38 -5.27
CA ASP A 315 -3.05 -2.34 -4.21
C ASP A 315 -3.06 -3.78 -4.74
N MET A 316 -2.36 -4.66 -4.05
CA MET A 316 -2.39 -6.10 -4.31
C MET A 316 -3.13 -6.79 -3.18
N LEU A 317 -4.32 -7.33 -3.48
CA LEU A 317 -5.21 -7.95 -2.49
C LEU A 317 -5.28 -9.46 -2.74
N THR A 318 -4.90 -10.24 -1.73
CA THR A 318 -4.95 -11.71 -1.73
C THR A 318 -5.92 -12.14 -0.63
N GLY A 319 -7.03 -12.78 -0.98
CA GLY A 319 -8.04 -13.24 -0.01
C GLY A 319 -7.53 -14.39 0.84
N GLY A 320 -6.85 -15.36 0.21
CA GLY A 320 -6.42 -16.58 0.85
C GLY A 320 -7.48 -17.67 0.75
N GLY A 321 -7.83 -18.27 1.88
CA GLY A 321 -8.95 -19.20 1.98
C GLY A 321 -10.10 -18.55 2.72
N GLY A 322 -11.33 -18.96 2.43
CA GLY A 322 -12.52 -18.32 2.99
C GLY A 322 -13.45 -17.87 1.87
N ALA A 323 -14.50 -17.15 2.24
CA ALA A 323 -15.32 -16.37 1.33
C ALA A 323 -15.06 -14.89 1.59
N ASP A 324 -14.18 -14.30 0.78
CA ASP A 324 -13.60 -13.00 1.05
C ASP A 324 -14.37 -11.86 0.40
N THR A 325 -14.32 -10.67 0.98
CA THR A 325 -14.97 -9.47 0.45
C THR A 325 -13.95 -8.35 0.26
N PHE A 326 -13.75 -7.95 -0.99
CA PHE A 326 -12.90 -6.84 -1.39
C PHE A 326 -13.77 -5.59 -1.57
N VAL A 327 -13.49 -4.54 -0.79
CA VAL A 327 -14.40 -3.40 -0.60
C VAL A 327 -13.84 -2.17 -1.28
N TYR A 328 -14.68 -1.52 -2.09
CA TYR A 328 -14.37 -0.25 -2.76
C TYR A 328 -15.42 0.78 -2.38
N ASN A 329 -15.00 1.83 -1.68
CA ASN A 329 -15.88 2.89 -1.20
C ASN A 329 -15.83 4.13 -2.11
N ARG A 330 -14.74 4.35 -2.85
CA ARG A 330 -14.54 5.53 -3.72
C ARG A 330 -13.87 5.13 -5.04
N VAL A 331 -14.01 5.98 -6.06
CA VAL A 331 -13.26 5.83 -7.33
C VAL A 331 -11.75 5.86 -7.08
N SER A 332 -11.30 6.69 -6.13
CA SER A 332 -9.90 6.80 -5.75
C SER A 332 -9.31 5.55 -5.12
N ASP A 333 -10.16 4.59 -4.73
CA ASP A 333 -9.69 3.34 -4.14
C ASP A 333 -9.10 2.41 -5.21
N SER A 334 -9.50 2.57 -6.46
CA SER A 334 -8.96 1.78 -7.58
C SER A 334 -9.12 2.55 -8.89
N PRO A 335 -8.43 3.69 -9.04
CA PRO A 335 -8.56 4.53 -10.21
C PRO A 335 -7.96 3.82 -11.44
N GLY A 336 -8.49 4.10 -12.64
CA GLY A 336 -8.00 3.45 -13.87
C GLY A 336 -6.49 3.57 -14.14
N GLN A 337 -5.84 4.59 -13.60
CA GLN A 337 -4.39 4.80 -13.73
C GLN A 337 -3.57 3.89 -12.82
N ASN A 338 -4.10 3.56 -11.65
CA ASN A 338 -3.46 2.71 -10.64
C ASN A 338 -4.50 1.74 -10.09
N PRO A 339 -4.97 0.77 -10.88
CA PRO A 339 -6.01 -0.13 -10.42
C PRO A 339 -5.46 -1.15 -9.44
N ASP A 340 -6.28 -1.51 -8.46
CA ASP A 340 -6.05 -2.65 -7.60
C ASP A 340 -6.04 -3.96 -8.39
N THR A 341 -5.31 -4.94 -7.85
CA THR A 341 -5.24 -6.30 -8.37
C THR A 341 -5.64 -7.31 -7.31
N LEU A 342 -6.71 -8.06 -7.59
CA LEU A 342 -7.09 -9.25 -6.85
C LEU A 342 -6.29 -10.46 -7.35
N THR A 343 -5.46 -11.04 -6.51
CA THR A 343 -4.45 -12.04 -6.92
C THR A 343 -4.99 -13.47 -6.95
N ASP A 344 -6.01 -13.80 -6.15
CA ASP A 344 -6.53 -15.16 -5.99
C ASP A 344 -8.07 -15.27 -5.98
N PHE A 345 -8.76 -14.24 -6.47
CA PHE A 345 -10.21 -14.14 -6.49
C PHE A 345 -10.92 -15.42 -6.97
N THR A 346 -11.88 -15.91 -6.21
CA THR A 346 -12.64 -17.12 -6.52
C THR A 346 -14.12 -16.79 -6.76
N SER A 347 -14.49 -16.67 -8.05
CA SER A 347 -15.88 -16.44 -8.46
C SER A 347 -16.85 -17.48 -7.88
N GLY A 348 -18.00 -17.00 -7.38
CA GLY A 348 -19.00 -17.78 -6.67
C GLY A 348 -18.73 -17.97 -5.17
N VAL A 349 -17.53 -17.60 -4.70
CA VAL A 349 -17.12 -17.65 -3.29
C VAL A 349 -16.85 -16.23 -2.79
N ASP A 350 -15.90 -15.54 -3.41
CA ASP A 350 -15.51 -14.19 -3.05
C ASP A 350 -16.46 -13.14 -3.63
N LYS A 351 -16.41 -11.95 -3.04
CA LYS A 351 -17.25 -10.82 -3.39
C LYS A 351 -16.46 -9.54 -3.57
N ILE A 352 -16.92 -8.71 -4.51
CA ILE A 352 -16.49 -7.32 -4.67
C ILE A 352 -17.65 -6.45 -4.17
N ASP A 353 -17.42 -5.70 -3.10
CA ASP A 353 -18.42 -4.82 -2.51
C ASP A 353 -18.29 -3.39 -3.04
N LEU A 354 -19.26 -2.98 -3.85
CA LEU A 354 -19.36 -1.63 -4.40
C LEU A 354 -20.53 -0.85 -3.77
N SER A 355 -21.17 -1.40 -2.73
CA SER A 355 -22.46 -0.91 -2.23
C SER A 355 -22.39 0.53 -1.73
N ASN A 356 -21.32 0.88 -0.99
CA ASN A 356 -21.12 2.25 -0.50
C ASN A 356 -20.81 3.21 -1.65
N LEU A 357 -19.91 2.83 -2.55
CA LEU A 357 -19.57 3.62 -3.74
C LEU A 357 -20.80 3.95 -4.59
N LEU A 358 -21.63 2.95 -4.85
CA LEU A 358 -22.84 3.11 -5.66
C LEU A 358 -23.88 3.99 -4.97
N LYS A 359 -24.08 3.78 -3.67
CA LYS A 359 -24.98 4.61 -2.85
C LYS A 359 -24.54 6.07 -2.85
N ASP A 360 -23.27 6.35 -2.59
CA ASP A 360 -22.72 7.71 -2.53
C ASP A 360 -22.75 8.39 -3.92
N ALA A 361 -22.59 7.60 -4.98
CA ALA A 361 -22.74 8.07 -6.35
C ALA A 361 -24.20 8.22 -6.79
N GLY A 362 -25.20 7.77 -6.02
CA GLY A 362 -26.61 7.78 -6.44
C GLY A 362 -26.87 6.87 -7.64
N ILE A 363 -26.16 5.74 -7.73
CA ILE A 363 -26.38 4.69 -8.72
C ILE A 363 -27.15 3.56 -8.04
N GLU A 364 -28.45 3.42 -8.34
CA GLU A 364 -29.28 2.36 -7.73
C GLU A 364 -28.83 0.95 -8.13
N LYS A 365 -28.46 0.76 -9.39
CA LYS A 365 -27.93 -0.49 -9.91
C LYS A 365 -27.03 -0.23 -11.12
N PRO A 366 -25.81 -0.79 -11.17
CA PRO A 366 -24.98 -0.68 -12.35
C PRO A 366 -25.58 -1.44 -13.52
N LYS A 367 -25.49 -0.85 -14.72
CA LYS A 367 -25.92 -1.43 -15.98
C LYS A 367 -24.74 -2.12 -16.64
N LEU A 368 -24.79 -3.46 -16.71
CA LEU A 368 -23.79 -4.23 -17.44
C LEU A 368 -23.91 -3.94 -18.95
N VAL A 369 -22.82 -3.46 -19.54
CA VAL A 369 -22.68 -3.18 -20.97
C VAL A 369 -21.46 -3.90 -21.53
N HIS A 370 -21.37 -4.03 -22.85
CA HIS A 370 -20.21 -4.66 -23.51
C HIS A 370 -19.10 -3.65 -23.79
N VAL A 371 -19.45 -2.37 -23.93
CA VAL A 371 -18.56 -1.23 -24.16
C VAL A 371 -19.15 -0.03 -23.43
N HIS A 372 -18.31 0.76 -22.78
CA HIS A 372 -18.73 2.02 -22.15
C HIS A 372 -19.15 3.04 -23.22
N THR A 373 -20.32 3.64 -23.05
CA THR A 373 -20.83 4.74 -23.89
C THR A 373 -20.65 6.10 -23.22
N GLY A 374 -20.11 6.11 -21.99
CA GLY A 374 -19.86 7.31 -21.20
C GLY A 374 -20.98 7.63 -20.21
N HIS A 375 -22.03 6.79 -20.15
CA HIS A 375 -23.10 7.01 -19.19
C HIS A 375 -22.70 6.55 -17.78
N LYS A 376 -23.07 7.38 -16.80
CA LYS A 376 -22.93 7.05 -15.38
C LYS A 376 -23.68 5.75 -15.05
N GLY A 377 -23.05 4.90 -14.24
CA GLY A 377 -23.58 3.60 -13.83
C GLY A 377 -23.35 2.47 -14.83
N GLU A 378 -22.70 2.71 -15.96
CA GLU A 378 -22.27 1.61 -16.84
C GLU A 378 -21.13 0.82 -16.22
N LEU A 379 -21.21 -0.51 -16.33
CA LEU A 379 -20.20 -1.45 -15.85
C LEU A 379 -19.84 -2.42 -16.98
N THR A 380 -18.56 -2.73 -17.15
CA THR A 380 -18.08 -3.78 -18.06
C THR A 380 -17.28 -4.82 -17.28
N LEU A 381 -17.44 -6.08 -17.68
CA LEU A 381 -16.59 -7.19 -17.26
C LEU A 381 -15.91 -7.77 -18.51
N ASP A 382 -14.58 -7.73 -18.56
CA ASP A 382 -13.83 -8.26 -19.69
C ASP A 382 -12.52 -8.94 -19.27
N TYR A 383 -11.77 -9.43 -20.27
CA TYR A 383 -10.42 -9.94 -20.09
C TYR A 383 -9.49 -9.16 -21.01
N ASP A 384 -8.47 -8.53 -20.43
CA ASP A 384 -7.44 -7.85 -21.18
C ASP A 384 -6.30 -8.83 -21.52
N GLU A 385 -6.25 -9.21 -22.80
CA GLU A 385 -5.25 -10.14 -23.33
C GLU A 385 -3.81 -9.62 -23.26
N LYS A 386 -3.60 -8.30 -23.12
CA LYS A 386 -2.25 -7.72 -23.05
C LYS A 386 -1.66 -7.86 -21.66
N ILE A 387 -2.43 -7.50 -20.63
CA ILE A 387 -1.99 -7.58 -19.24
C ILE A 387 -2.33 -8.92 -18.57
N LYS A 388 -3.07 -9.79 -19.28
CA LYS A 388 -3.50 -11.11 -18.79
C LYS A 388 -4.27 -11.00 -17.47
N ARG A 389 -5.25 -10.10 -17.45
CA ARG A 389 -6.11 -9.83 -16.28
C ARG A 389 -7.57 -9.74 -16.70
N HIS A 390 -8.45 -10.24 -15.85
CA HIS A 390 -9.86 -9.89 -15.88
C HIS A 390 -10.04 -8.48 -15.32
N ARG A 391 -11.01 -7.74 -15.84
CA ARG A 391 -11.28 -6.38 -15.38
C ARG A 391 -12.74 -6.19 -15.05
N LEU A 392 -12.98 -5.50 -13.95
CA LEU A 392 -14.23 -4.82 -13.67
C LEU A 392 -13.99 -3.33 -13.84
N ILE A 393 -14.75 -2.70 -14.73
CA ILE A 393 -14.67 -1.25 -14.96
C ILE A 393 -16.05 -0.67 -14.74
N LEU A 394 -16.16 0.34 -13.88
CA LEU A 394 -17.40 1.03 -13.54
C LEU A 394 -17.25 2.54 -13.75
N ASN A 395 -18.12 3.11 -14.58
CA ASN A 395 -18.26 4.55 -14.73
C ASN A 395 -19.13 5.13 -13.60
N VAL A 396 -18.50 5.69 -12.57
CA VAL A 396 -19.19 6.18 -11.37
C VAL A 396 -19.73 7.61 -11.52
N THR A 397 -19.03 8.46 -12.27
CA THR A 397 -19.30 9.91 -12.31
C THR A 397 -20.04 10.37 -13.57
N GLY A 398 -20.04 9.55 -14.63
CA GLY A 398 -20.44 9.95 -15.98
C GLY A 398 -19.29 10.62 -16.76
N ASP A 399 -18.13 10.81 -16.13
CA ASP A 399 -16.89 11.17 -16.80
C ASP A 399 -16.14 9.88 -17.19
N PRO A 400 -15.87 9.65 -18.49
CA PRO A 400 -15.17 8.45 -18.95
C PRO A 400 -13.72 8.33 -18.44
N TYR A 401 -13.17 9.36 -17.77
CA TYR A 401 -11.81 9.35 -17.21
C TYR A 401 -11.73 9.17 -15.70
N SER A 402 -12.88 9.09 -15.03
CA SER A 402 -12.99 8.90 -13.58
C SER A 402 -13.69 7.56 -13.28
N MET A 403 -13.17 6.49 -13.88
CA MET A 403 -13.68 5.12 -13.73
C MET A 403 -12.99 4.40 -12.58
N LEU A 404 -13.77 3.60 -11.85
CA LEU A 404 -13.22 2.56 -10.98
C LEU A 404 -12.80 1.39 -11.88
N VAL A 405 -11.57 0.92 -11.74
CA VAL A 405 -11.04 -0.23 -12.48
C VAL A 405 -10.44 -1.19 -11.48
N ILE A 406 -10.92 -2.43 -11.44
CA ILE A 406 -10.38 -3.51 -10.59
C ILE A 406 -9.84 -4.60 -11.51
N LEU A 407 -8.58 -4.98 -11.32
CA LEU A 407 -7.95 -6.10 -12.01
C LEU A 407 -8.10 -7.37 -11.18
N SER A 408 -8.23 -8.51 -11.85
CA SER A 408 -8.18 -9.81 -11.20
C SER A 408 -7.40 -10.83 -12.03
N GLU A 409 -6.64 -11.68 -11.35
CA GLU A 409 -5.99 -12.84 -11.98
C GLU A 409 -6.99 -13.94 -12.38
N LYS A 410 -8.21 -13.88 -11.86
CA LYS A 410 -9.27 -14.87 -12.07
C LYS A 410 -10.55 -14.20 -12.58
N PRO A 411 -11.46 -14.96 -13.23
CA PRO A 411 -12.70 -14.38 -13.74
C PRO A 411 -13.56 -13.76 -12.65
N ILE A 412 -14.14 -12.60 -12.93
CA ILE A 412 -15.18 -11.96 -12.13
C ILE A 412 -16.50 -12.12 -12.88
N LYS A 413 -17.57 -12.51 -12.19
CA LYS A 413 -18.91 -12.61 -12.75
C LYS A 413 -19.88 -11.61 -12.11
N PRO A 414 -21.00 -11.29 -12.77
CA PRO A 414 -21.98 -10.36 -12.22
C PRO A 414 -22.50 -10.74 -10.83
N GLU A 415 -22.67 -12.04 -10.54
CA GLU A 415 -23.10 -12.54 -9.24
C GLU A 415 -22.07 -12.37 -8.10
N ASP A 416 -20.85 -11.97 -8.43
CA ASP A 416 -19.79 -11.71 -7.47
C ASP A 416 -19.79 -10.27 -6.95
N ILE A 417 -20.61 -9.39 -7.53
CA ILE A 417 -20.61 -7.95 -7.23
C ILE A 417 -21.78 -7.62 -6.30
N LEU A 418 -21.47 -7.15 -5.09
CA LEU A 418 -22.46 -6.61 -4.17
C LEU A 418 -22.76 -5.15 -4.55
N THR A 419 -24.04 -4.87 -4.78
CA THR A 419 -24.51 -3.57 -5.30
C THR A 419 -25.52 -2.85 -4.39
N GLY A 420 -25.94 -3.51 -3.31
CA GLY A 420 -26.87 -2.95 -2.33
C GLY A 420 -26.39 -3.29 -0.92
N ALA A 421 -26.69 -2.40 0.02
CA ALA A 421 -26.42 -2.65 1.44
C ALA A 421 -27.43 -3.67 1.97
N GLU A 422 -27.15 -4.98 1.88
CA GLU A 422 -27.85 -5.94 2.70
C GLU A 422 -27.12 -6.15 4.04
N PRO A 423 -27.82 -6.06 5.19
CA PRO A 423 -27.34 -6.56 6.46
C PRO A 423 -27.51 -8.08 6.48
N GLY A 424 -26.41 -8.82 6.33
CA GLY A 424 -26.44 -10.28 6.31
C GLY A 424 -25.15 -10.87 6.85
N VAL A 425 -25.16 -11.14 8.16
CA VAL A 425 -24.21 -12.04 8.83
C VAL A 425 -24.07 -13.32 7.97
N PRO A 426 -22.84 -13.74 7.61
CA PRO A 426 -22.64 -15.02 6.93
C PRO A 426 -23.27 -16.15 7.75
N PRO A 427 -23.87 -17.18 7.14
CA PRO A 427 -24.30 -18.34 7.91
C PRO A 427 -23.09 -18.90 8.67
N ALA A 428 -23.25 -19.11 9.97
CA ALA A 428 -22.19 -19.65 10.83
C ALA A 428 -21.54 -20.88 10.15
N PRO A 429 -20.20 -20.99 10.20
CA PRO A 429 -19.51 -22.10 9.54
C PRO A 429 -20.06 -23.42 10.07
N LYS A 430 -20.44 -24.32 9.16
CA LYS A 430 -20.63 -25.73 9.53
C LYS A 430 -19.30 -26.26 10.05
N PRO A 431 -19.27 -27.01 11.17
CA PRO A 431 -18.05 -27.64 11.65
C PRO A 431 -17.41 -28.46 10.53
N ALA A 432 -16.11 -28.29 10.33
CA ALA A 432 -15.36 -29.05 9.33
C ALA A 432 -15.54 -30.56 9.58
N PRO A 433 -15.79 -31.38 8.53
CA PRO A 433 -15.80 -32.83 8.68
C PRO A 433 -14.40 -33.31 9.07
N THR A 434 -14.37 -34.21 10.04
CA THR A 434 -13.17 -34.84 10.59
C THR A 434 -12.34 -35.49 9.47
N LEU A 435 -11.06 -35.16 9.40
CA LEU A 435 -10.13 -35.72 8.41
C LEU A 435 -10.07 -37.25 8.54
N VAL A 436 -10.46 -37.96 7.48
CA VAL A 436 -10.16 -39.37 7.28
C VAL A 436 -8.98 -39.48 6.30
N PRO A 437 -7.90 -40.23 6.59
CA PRO A 437 -6.73 -40.31 5.73
C PRO A 437 -7.04 -40.92 4.35
N LYS A 438 -6.56 -40.28 3.28
CA LYS A 438 -6.70 -40.79 1.90
C LYS A 438 -5.42 -41.52 1.46
N VAL A 439 -5.59 -42.70 0.86
CA VAL A 439 -4.57 -43.62 0.32
C VAL A 439 -3.97 -43.08 -1.00
N PRO A 440 -2.69 -43.37 -1.36
CA PRO A 440 -1.99 -42.73 -2.48
C PRO A 440 -2.11 -43.45 -3.84
N GLY A 441 -2.10 -42.66 -4.92
CA GLY A 441 -1.85 -43.05 -6.33
C GLY A 441 -2.37 -41.97 -7.29
N GLN A 442 -1.78 -41.58 -8.43
CA GLN A 442 -0.65 -42.03 -9.25
C GLN A 442 -0.02 -40.82 -9.98
N VAL A 443 1.20 -40.98 -10.49
CA VAL A 443 2.07 -39.96 -11.14
C VAL A 443 1.77 -39.78 -12.64
N PRO A 444 1.71 -38.54 -13.19
CA PRO A 444 1.78 -38.30 -14.63
C PRO A 444 3.20 -37.97 -15.15
N LYS A 445 3.44 -38.35 -16.42
CA LYS A 445 4.71 -38.39 -17.19
C LYS A 445 5.17 -37.02 -17.74
N PRO A 446 6.49 -36.78 -17.98
CA PRO A 446 7.01 -35.44 -18.32
C PRO A 446 7.03 -35.11 -19.84
N PRO A 447 6.99 -33.81 -20.23
CA PRO A 447 7.11 -33.36 -21.62
C PRO A 447 8.54 -32.99 -22.07
N GLN A 448 8.76 -32.99 -23.40
CA GLN A 448 10.04 -32.78 -24.13
C GLN A 448 10.42 -31.29 -24.38
N PRO A 449 11.71 -30.99 -24.69
CA PRO A 449 12.26 -29.61 -24.75
C PRO A 449 12.17 -28.92 -26.13
N PRO A 450 12.31 -27.57 -26.20
CA PRO A 450 12.11 -26.79 -27.44
C PRO A 450 13.40 -26.47 -28.23
N VAL A 451 13.23 -26.10 -29.51
CA VAL A 451 14.26 -25.75 -30.51
C VAL A 451 14.23 -24.25 -30.84
N THR A 452 15.39 -23.62 -31.07
CA THR A 452 15.62 -22.18 -31.34
C THR A 452 15.88 -21.83 -32.82
N PRO A 453 15.61 -20.57 -33.25
CA PRO A 453 16.34 -19.92 -34.36
C PRO A 453 16.85 -18.46 -34.08
N PRO A 454 17.67 -17.85 -34.98
CA PRO A 454 18.80 -16.93 -34.66
C PRO A 454 18.54 -15.40 -34.89
N PRO A 455 19.53 -14.48 -34.67
CA PRO A 455 19.31 -13.03 -34.46
C PRO A 455 19.62 -12.13 -35.68
N VAL A 456 19.08 -10.89 -35.72
CA VAL A 456 19.44 -9.81 -36.68
C VAL A 456 19.42 -8.40 -36.02
N GLU A 457 20.35 -7.53 -36.46
CA GLU A 457 20.76 -6.18 -36.01
C GLU A 457 19.84 -4.97 -36.37
N CYS A 458 20.18 -3.80 -35.78
CA CYS A 458 19.53 -2.48 -35.78
C CYS A 458 19.55 -1.64 -37.09
N ALA A 459 18.53 -0.79 -37.32
CA ALA A 459 18.58 0.68 -37.60
C ALA A 459 17.33 1.22 -38.37
N GLY A 460 16.75 2.36 -37.92
CA GLY A 460 15.82 3.23 -38.69
C GLY A 460 14.63 3.78 -37.90
N ALA A 461 14.46 5.12 -37.82
CA ALA A 461 13.27 5.78 -37.26
C ALA A 461 12.13 5.80 -38.29
N ASP A 462 10.95 5.30 -37.92
CA ASP A 462 9.79 5.15 -38.81
C ASP A 462 8.61 6.05 -38.40
N THR A 463 7.94 6.70 -39.36
CA THR A 463 6.76 7.56 -39.15
C THR A 463 5.55 7.01 -39.92
N VAL A 464 4.41 6.80 -39.25
CA VAL A 464 3.18 6.26 -39.88
C VAL A 464 2.29 7.38 -40.45
N HIS A 465 1.81 7.19 -41.68
CA HIS A 465 0.80 8.03 -42.35
C HIS A 465 -0.41 7.17 -42.79
N GLY A 466 -1.65 7.63 -42.58
CA GLY A 466 -2.90 6.87 -42.79
C GLY A 466 -3.48 6.89 -44.23
N ILE A 467 -4.51 6.05 -44.50
CA ILE A 467 -5.09 5.73 -45.84
C ILE A 467 -6.41 6.51 -46.10
N ASN A 468 -6.67 6.93 -47.35
CA ASN A 468 -7.86 7.69 -47.79
C ASN A 468 -9.15 6.83 -47.91
N ALA A 469 -10.22 7.27 -47.25
CA ALA A 469 -11.49 6.56 -47.11
C ALA A 469 -12.49 6.62 -48.28
N LYS A 470 -12.14 7.14 -49.49
CA LYS A 470 -13.10 7.21 -50.61
C LYS A 470 -13.00 6.16 -51.71
N THR A 471 -11.92 5.41 -51.85
CA THR A 471 -11.77 4.46 -52.98
C THR A 471 -11.29 3.06 -52.61
N GLY A 472 -10.79 2.84 -51.40
CA GLY A 472 -10.50 1.48 -50.89
C GLY A 472 -9.42 0.70 -51.66
N THR A 473 -8.53 1.36 -52.43
CA THR A 473 -7.38 0.70 -53.07
C THR A 473 -6.04 1.31 -52.62
N PRO A 474 -4.96 0.52 -52.51
CA PRO A 474 -3.61 1.04 -52.28
C PRO A 474 -3.09 1.70 -53.56
N GLU A 475 -2.58 2.93 -53.48
CA GLU A 475 -1.79 3.48 -54.59
C GLU A 475 -0.44 2.75 -54.64
N SER A 476 -0.25 1.98 -55.71
CA SER A 476 1.02 1.37 -56.08
C SER A 476 1.81 2.32 -56.98
N SER A 477 2.94 2.85 -56.52
CA SER A 477 4.17 2.97 -57.31
C SER A 477 5.33 3.56 -56.48
N LEU A 478 6.47 2.87 -56.51
CA LEU A 478 7.76 3.31 -55.96
C LEU A 478 8.42 4.38 -56.86
N SER A 479 8.95 5.46 -56.25
CA SER A 479 10.22 6.21 -56.54
C SER A 479 10.12 7.77 -56.48
N PRO A 480 11.20 8.50 -56.11
CA PRO A 480 11.21 9.67 -55.19
C PRO A 480 11.49 11.04 -55.90
N PRO A 481 11.88 12.14 -55.22
CA PRO A 481 11.41 12.79 -53.99
C PRO A 481 10.96 14.25 -54.26
N THR A 482 9.91 14.76 -53.64
CA THR A 482 9.80 16.20 -53.33
C THR A 482 8.71 16.46 -52.29
N ASP A 483 9.13 17.11 -51.20
CA ASP A 483 8.39 18.01 -50.32
C ASP A 483 6.86 18.03 -50.43
N LYS A 484 6.25 17.19 -49.59
CA LYS A 484 4.99 17.36 -48.81
C LYS A 484 4.20 16.05 -48.81
N PRO A 485 3.99 15.48 -47.61
CA PRO A 485 2.74 14.79 -47.35
C PRO A 485 2.15 15.25 -46.02
N GLY A 486 1.15 16.14 -46.11
CA GLY A 486 0.05 16.10 -45.16
C GLY A 486 -0.92 15.01 -45.61
N SER A 487 -1.35 14.15 -44.70
CA SER A 487 -2.60 13.38 -44.86
C SER A 487 -3.34 13.38 -43.53
N SER A 488 -4.61 13.76 -43.61
CA SER A 488 -5.54 14.04 -42.51
C SER A 488 -6.27 12.78 -42.05
N ALA A 489 -6.33 12.54 -40.73
CA ALA A 489 -7.41 11.74 -40.13
C ALA A 489 -8.67 12.62 -40.02
N GLY A 490 -9.48 12.61 -41.08
CA GLY A 490 -10.76 13.30 -41.10
C GLY A 490 -11.89 12.37 -40.64
N GLY A 491 -12.42 12.62 -39.44
CA GLY A 491 -13.85 12.45 -39.18
C GLY A 491 -14.36 11.16 -38.53
N LEU A 492 -13.61 10.52 -37.63
CA LEU A 492 -14.14 9.55 -36.64
C LEU A 492 -13.33 9.65 -35.33
N THR A 493 -13.97 9.34 -34.19
CA THR A 493 -13.37 9.26 -32.84
C THR A 493 -12.47 8.01 -32.71
N ASP A 494 -11.40 7.92 -33.48
CA ASP A 494 -10.48 6.79 -33.45
C ASP A 494 -9.22 7.11 -32.63
N THR A 495 -8.87 6.19 -31.74
CA THR A 495 -7.70 6.27 -30.85
C THR A 495 -6.43 5.89 -31.62
N VAL A 496 -5.40 6.74 -31.60
CA VAL A 496 -4.08 6.36 -32.12
C VAL A 496 -3.27 5.73 -30.99
N ASN A 497 -3.12 4.41 -31.05
CA ASN A 497 -2.29 3.63 -30.13
C ASN A 497 -1.01 3.18 -30.83
N ILE A 498 0.13 3.74 -30.43
CA ILE A 498 1.44 3.26 -30.91
C ILE A 498 1.71 1.90 -30.24
N ASN A 499 2.00 0.87 -31.04
CA ASN A 499 2.25 -0.47 -30.51
C ASN A 499 3.58 -0.52 -29.75
N ALA A 500 3.65 -1.28 -28.64
CA ALA A 500 4.87 -1.45 -27.83
C ALA A 500 6.08 -2.08 -28.56
N LYS A 501 5.92 -2.55 -29.81
CA LYS A 501 6.99 -3.12 -30.64
C LYS A 501 7.42 -2.24 -31.83
N THR A 502 6.81 -1.07 -32.01
CA THR A 502 7.14 -0.19 -33.14
C THR A 502 8.16 0.86 -32.71
N LEU A 503 9.21 1.06 -33.50
CA LEU A 503 10.18 2.18 -33.41
C LEU A 503 9.58 3.52 -33.86
N ILE A 504 8.26 3.67 -33.74
CA ILE A 504 7.55 4.89 -34.12
C ILE A 504 7.64 5.82 -32.93
N GLU A 505 8.48 6.83 -33.06
CA GLU A 505 8.78 7.82 -32.01
C GLU A 505 7.93 9.09 -32.16
N ASN A 506 7.23 9.27 -33.30
CA ASN A 506 6.48 10.47 -33.63
C ASN A 506 5.03 10.14 -33.98
N THR A 507 4.06 10.78 -33.31
CA THR A 507 2.64 10.65 -33.65
C THR A 507 1.96 12.01 -33.74
N LYS A 508 1.21 12.21 -34.82
CA LYS A 508 0.46 13.44 -35.08
C LYS A 508 -1.01 13.14 -35.36
N GLY A 509 -1.90 13.72 -34.56
CA GLY A 509 -3.33 13.69 -34.79
C GLY A 509 -3.77 14.68 -35.88
N GLY A 510 -5.07 14.68 -36.13
CA GLY A 510 -5.76 15.43 -37.15
C GLY A 510 -6.26 16.79 -36.68
N THR A 511 -7.46 17.15 -37.11
CA THR A 511 -8.14 18.41 -36.72
C THR A 511 -9.40 18.15 -35.86
N GLY A 512 -9.55 16.93 -35.35
CA GLY A 512 -10.66 16.52 -34.49
C GLY A 512 -10.13 16.16 -33.10
N ASN A 513 -11.03 15.86 -32.16
CA ASN A 513 -10.62 15.52 -30.79
C ASN A 513 -9.98 14.14 -30.75
N ASP A 514 -8.66 14.11 -30.72
CA ASP A 514 -7.85 12.92 -30.83
C ASP A 514 -7.47 12.36 -29.46
N ARG A 515 -7.27 11.04 -29.40
CA ARG A 515 -6.65 10.37 -28.25
C ARG A 515 -5.36 9.74 -28.72
N ILE A 516 -4.25 10.29 -28.23
CA ILE A 516 -2.91 9.87 -28.61
C ILE A 516 -2.22 9.30 -27.38
N THR A 517 -1.76 8.07 -27.53
CA THR A 517 -1.07 7.36 -26.47
C THR A 517 0.27 6.84 -27.00
N GLY A 518 1.33 7.38 -26.41
CA GLY A 518 2.71 6.96 -26.61
C GLY A 518 3.00 5.56 -26.06
N ASN A 519 4.23 5.13 -26.26
CA ASN A 519 4.79 3.88 -25.78
C ASN A 519 5.83 4.17 -24.67
N SER A 520 6.53 3.14 -24.19
CA SER A 520 7.51 3.29 -23.10
C SER A 520 8.84 3.94 -23.49
N ALA A 521 9.00 4.35 -24.75
CA ALA A 521 10.17 5.07 -25.24
C ALA A 521 9.90 6.59 -25.25
N ASP A 522 10.93 7.37 -25.54
CA ASP A 522 10.79 8.82 -25.71
C ASP A 522 9.89 9.09 -26.93
N ASN A 523 8.80 9.83 -26.75
CA ASN A 523 7.86 10.11 -27.84
C ASN A 523 7.70 11.58 -28.12
N VAL A 524 7.53 11.93 -29.39
CA VAL A 524 7.08 13.24 -29.83
C VAL A 524 5.61 13.15 -30.24
N LEU A 525 4.75 13.79 -29.47
CA LEU A 525 3.29 13.69 -29.62
C LEU A 525 2.71 15.05 -30.00
N THR A 526 2.01 15.10 -31.13
CA THR A 526 1.29 16.27 -31.63
C THR A 526 -0.21 15.93 -31.67
N GLY A 527 -1.05 16.61 -30.90
CA GLY A 527 -2.51 16.46 -30.99
C GLY A 527 -3.04 16.87 -32.36
N GLY A 528 -2.60 18.03 -32.84
CA GLY A 528 -3.19 18.66 -34.01
C GLY A 528 -4.25 19.64 -33.56
N GLY A 529 -5.28 19.89 -34.37
CA GLY A 529 -6.41 20.72 -33.93
C GLY A 529 -7.47 19.86 -33.27
N GLY A 530 -8.19 20.38 -32.29
CA GLY A 530 -9.17 19.58 -31.54
C GLY A 530 -9.01 19.83 -30.06
N ALA A 531 -9.80 19.14 -29.24
CA ALA A 531 -9.57 19.03 -27.81
C ALA A 531 -8.99 17.64 -27.55
N ASP A 532 -7.67 17.54 -27.59
CA ASP A 532 -6.98 16.25 -27.65
C ASP A 532 -6.60 15.76 -26.26
N ILE A 533 -6.45 14.44 -26.13
CA ILE A 533 -5.91 13.80 -24.94
C ILE A 533 -4.60 13.11 -25.31
N LEU A 534 -3.51 13.58 -24.71
CA LEU A 534 -2.16 13.09 -24.98
C LEU A 534 -1.61 12.39 -23.74
N THR A 535 -1.03 11.21 -23.94
CA THR A 535 -0.38 10.40 -22.89
C THR A 535 0.97 9.92 -23.40
N GLY A 536 2.05 10.18 -22.66
CA GLY A 536 3.41 9.77 -23.02
C GLY A 536 3.66 8.27 -22.79
N ASN A 537 3.20 7.72 -21.67
CA ASN A 537 3.39 6.34 -21.20
C ASN A 537 4.84 5.94 -20.86
N GLY A 538 5.53 6.72 -20.03
CA GLY A 538 6.95 6.50 -19.67
C GLY A 538 7.90 7.18 -20.67
N GLY A 539 9.22 7.03 -20.53
CA GLY A 539 10.19 7.75 -21.39
C GLY A 539 10.22 9.28 -21.17
N PHE A 540 11.12 9.98 -21.86
CA PHE A 540 11.18 11.44 -21.93
C PHE A 540 10.35 11.92 -23.12
N ASN A 541 9.13 12.39 -22.88
CA ASN A 541 8.22 12.74 -23.97
C ASN A 541 8.29 14.23 -24.30
N THR A 542 8.05 14.56 -25.56
CA THR A 542 7.89 15.94 -26.04
C THR A 542 6.49 16.11 -26.65
N PHE A 543 5.66 16.92 -26.01
CA PHE A 543 4.35 17.29 -26.53
C PHE A 543 4.49 18.57 -27.36
N THR A 544 4.31 18.46 -28.67
CA THR A 544 4.58 19.56 -29.61
C THR A 544 3.30 20.25 -30.06
N TYR A 545 3.34 21.58 -30.15
CA TYR A 545 2.24 22.37 -30.69
C TYR A 545 2.78 23.34 -31.75
N HIS A 546 2.14 23.39 -32.91
CA HIS A 546 2.65 24.12 -34.07
C HIS A 546 1.81 25.35 -34.43
N ALA A 547 0.54 25.39 -34.03
CA ALA A 547 -0.36 26.51 -34.31
C ALA A 547 -1.31 26.81 -33.13
N ALA A 548 -1.79 28.05 -33.07
CA ALA A 548 -2.76 28.47 -32.04
C ALA A 548 -4.06 27.64 -32.08
N SER A 549 -4.38 27.08 -33.25
CA SER A 549 -5.53 26.20 -33.43
C SER A 549 -5.40 24.87 -32.71
N ASP A 550 -4.19 24.49 -32.29
CA ASP A 550 -3.91 23.15 -31.78
C ASP A 550 -4.39 22.98 -30.34
N SER A 551 -4.57 24.07 -29.59
CA SER A 551 -5.06 23.99 -28.22
C SER A 551 -5.77 25.27 -27.83
N ARG A 552 -6.84 25.61 -28.56
CA ARG A 552 -7.62 26.83 -28.27
C ARG A 552 -8.24 26.71 -26.89
N ARG A 553 -8.47 27.84 -26.21
CA ARG A 553 -9.08 27.84 -24.87
C ARG A 553 -10.37 27.02 -24.75
N ASP A 554 -11.23 27.04 -25.76
CA ASP A 554 -12.50 26.32 -25.81
C ASP A 554 -12.38 24.85 -26.24
N ASN A 555 -11.23 24.47 -26.82
CA ASN A 555 -10.87 23.12 -27.22
C ASN A 555 -9.45 22.81 -26.75
N ALA A 556 -9.23 22.96 -25.45
CA ALA A 556 -7.91 22.82 -24.87
C ALA A 556 -7.52 21.34 -24.73
N ASP A 557 -6.26 21.04 -24.98
CA ASP A 557 -5.71 19.69 -24.88
C ASP A 557 -5.48 19.31 -23.41
N LEU A 558 -5.41 18.01 -23.17
CA LEU A 558 -5.19 17.42 -21.86
C LEU A 558 -4.03 16.45 -21.89
N LEU A 559 -3.00 16.75 -21.10
CA LEU A 559 -1.90 15.84 -20.81
C LEU A 559 -2.25 14.99 -19.58
N LEU A 560 -2.23 13.66 -19.74
CA LEU A 560 -2.65 12.73 -18.68
C LEU A 560 -1.52 12.25 -17.77
N ASP A 561 -0.26 12.27 -18.19
CA ASP A 561 0.83 11.70 -17.40
C ASP A 561 2.10 12.54 -17.38
N PHE A 562 2.00 13.82 -17.79
CA PHE A 562 3.11 14.76 -17.83
C PHE A 562 3.95 14.74 -16.56
N THR A 563 5.24 14.49 -16.69
CA THR A 563 6.18 14.34 -15.59
C THR A 563 7.19 15.48 -15.62
N THR A 564 7.06 16.42 -14.68
CA THR A 564 8.00 17.54 -14.53
C THR A 564 9.45 17.09 -14.40
N GLY A 565 10.36 17.81 -15.07
CA GLY A 565 11.79 17.49 -15.10
C GLY A 565 12.15 16.32 -16.02
N GLN A 566 11.17 15.68 -16.67
CA GLN A 566 11.36 14.55 -17.58
C GLN A 566 10.68 14.82 -18.93
N ASP A 567 9.39 15.12 -18.95
CA ASP A 567 8.67 15.46 -20.17
C ASP A 567 8.84 16.94 -20.53
N LYS A 568 8.68 17.28 -21.81
CA LYS A 568 8.75 18.63 -22.35
C LYS A 568 7.50 19.00 -23.13
N ILE A 569 7.11 20.27 -23.05
CA ILE A 569 6.11 20.89 -23.92
C ILE A 569 6.88 21.78 -24.88
N ASP A 570 6.84 21.48 -26.17
CA ASP A 570 7.54 22.28 -27.19
C ASP A 570 6.57 23.21 -27.92
N LEU A 571 6.77 24.50 -27.68
CA LEU A 571 6.02 25.61 -28.26
C LEU A 571 6.88 26.44 -29.24
N SER A 572 8.09 26.01 -29.56
CA SER A 572 8.99 26.72 -30.48
C SER A 572 8.33 26.99 -31.84
N SER A 573 7.72 25.95 -32.42
CA SER A 573 6.99 26.04 -33.68
C SER A 573 5.77 26.96 -33.60
N LEU A 574 5.02 26.93 -32.48
CA LEU A 574 3.91 27.85 -32.24
C LEU A 574 4.39 29.31 -32.22
N SER A 575 5.45 29.58 -31.47
CA SER A 575 6.08 30.91 -31.37
C SER A 575 6.55 31.42 -32.74
N ASP A 576 7.26 30.59 -33.50
CA ASP A 576 7.79 30.95 -34.82
C ASP A 576 6.67 31.16 -35.84
N ASN A 577 5.66 30.29 -35.88
CA ASN A 577 4.57 30.41 -36.85
C ASN A 577 3.64 31.58 -36.57
N THR A 578 3.46 31.95 -35.29
CA THR A 578 2.66 33.12 -34.90
C THR A 578 3.47 34.42 -34.92
N GLN A 579 4.81 34.34 -34.98
CA GLN A 579 5.73 35.48 -34.83
C GLN A 579 5.53 36.22 -33.48
N VAL A 580 5.05 35.50 -32.47
CA VAL A 580 4.82 36.02 -31.11
C VAL A 580 5.80 35.37 -30.17
N LYS A 581 6.65 36.18 -29.54
CA LYS A 581 7.63 35.71 -28.54
C LYS A 581 6.91 35.35 -27.24
N LEU A 582 7.02 34.10 -26.80
CA LEU A 582 6.38 33.63 -25.57
C LEU A 582 7.21 34.03 -24.36
N ASN A 583 6.61 34.77 -23.42
CA ASN A 583 7.29 35.27 -22.22
C ASN A 583 6.57 34.77 -20.97
N TYR A 584 7.30 34.16 -20.05
CA TYR A 584 6.74 33.74 -18.78
C TYR A 584 6.43 34.96 -17.91
N VAL A 585 5.18 35.04 -17.44
CA VAL A 585 4.72 36.10 -16.53
C VAL A 585 3.86 35.48 -15.44
N SER A 586 3.83 36.11 -14.26
CA SER A 586 2.99 35.66 -13.14
C SER A 586 1.50 35.97 -13.34
N GLN A 587 1.18 36.92 -14.23
CA GLN A 587 -0.18 37.30 -14.63
C GLN A 587 -0.14 38.00 -16.01
N TYR A 588 -1.23 37.96 -16.77
CA TYR A 588 -1.30 38.64 -18.07
C TYR A 588 -1.12 40.16 -17.92
N THR A 589 -0.15 40.70 -18.65
CA THR A 589 0.19 42.12 -18.70
C THR A 589 -0.48 42.84 -19.88
N GLY A 590 -1.07 42.08 -20.81
CA GLY A 590 -1.67 42.59 -22.04
C GLY A 590 -0.64 42.73 -23.17
N GLN A 591 0.50 42.06 -23.06
CA GLN A 591 1.46 41.94 -24.15
C GLN A 591 1.23 40.62 -24.90
N PRO A 592 1.26 40.62 -26.25
CA PRO A 592 1.24 39.37 -27.01
C PRO A 592 2.38 38.44 -26.57
N GLY A 593 2.04 37.19 -26.27
CA GLY A 593 2.96 36.14 -25.85
C GLY A 593 3.06 35.94 -24.34
N ASP A 594 2.32 36.72 -23.53
CA ASP A 594 2.25 36.50 -22.09
C ASP A 594 1.77 35.07 -21.79
N THR A 595 2.63 34.31 -21.11
CA THR A 595 2.42 32.89 -20.82
C THR A 595 2.40 32.68 -19.30
N ILE A 596 1.31 32.12 -18.79
CA ILE A 596 1.13 31.83 -17.36
C ILE A 596 1.10 30.32 -17.11
N LEU A 597 1.63 29.90 -15.96
CA LEU A 597 1.47 28.57 -15.40
C LEU A 597 0.69 28.69 -14.09
N THR A 598 -0.45 28.03 -13.98
CA THR A 598 -1.30 28.13 -12.79
C THR A 598 -2.04 26.85 -12.48
N PHE A 599 -2.37 26.64 -11.21
CA PHE A 599 -3.23 25.54 -10.78
C PHE A 599 -4.66 26.03 -10.58
N ASN A 600 -5.62 25.39 -11.23
CA ASN A 600 -7.04 25.67 -11.04
C ASN A 600 -7.64 24.67 -10.03
N PRO A 601 -7.99 25.12 -8.80
CA PRO A 601 -8.52 24.25 -7.76
C PRO A 601 -9.94 23.74 -8.05
N ASN A 602 -10.70 24.42 -8.91
CA ASN A 602 -12.07 24.02 -9.24
C ASN A 602 -12.09 22.81 -10.18
N THR A 603 -11.11 22.72 -11.08
CA THR A 603 -11.00 21.61 -12.03
C THR A 603 -9.94 20.59 -11.62
N ASN A 604 -9.15 20.88 -10.57
CA ASN A 604 -8.00 20.09 -10.15
C ASN A 604 -7.04 19.80 -11.32
N ARG A 605 -6.64 20.88 -12.03
CA ARG A 605 -5.77 20.83 -13.21
C ARG A 605 -4.73 21.94 -13.17
N TYR A 606 -3.56 21.65 -13.71
CA TYR A 606 -2.53 22.64 -14.02
C TYR A 606 -2.75 23.16 -15.44
N PHE A 607 -2.60 24.46 -15.62
CA PHE A 607 -2.81 25.16 -16.88
C PHE A 607 -1.54 25.84 -17.33
N LEU A 608 -1.20 25.65 -18.61
CA LEU A 608 -0.32 26.53 -19.37
C LEU A 608 -1.20 27.36 -20.29
N GLY A 609 -1.34 28.65 -19.99
CA GLY A 609 -2.20 29.56 -20.75
C GLY A 609 -1.40 30.66 -21.41
N ILE A 610 -1.63 30.90 -22.70
CA ILE A 610 -0.93 31.92 -23.49
C ILE A 610 -1.94 32.94 -24.03
N ASP A 611 -1.67 34.22 -23.81
CA ASP A 611 -2.34 35.35 -24.49
C ASP A 611 -1.55 35.69 -25.76
N LEU A 612 -1.99 35.18 -26.90
CA LEU A 612 -1.28 35.36 -28.17
C LEU A 612 -1.59 36.72 -28.81
N THR A 613 -2.69 37.36 -28.42
CA THR A 613 -3.20 38.59 -29.03
C THR A 613 -2.91 39.85 -28.22
N GLY A 614 -2.48 39.71 -26.96
CA GLY A 614 -2.23 40.82 -26.04
C GLY A 614 -3.51 41.44 -25.48
N ASN A 615 -4.61 40.69 -25.45
CA ASN A 615 -5.92 41.21 -25.01
C ASN A 615 -6.19 40.97 -23.50
N GLY A 616 -5.23 40.38 -22.79
CA GLY A 616 -5.32 40.00 -21.39
C GLY A 616 -6.09 38.69 -21.13
N LYS A 617 -6.31 37.85 -22.16
CA LYS A 617 -7.03 36.58 -22.05
C LYS A 617 -6.25 35.45 -22.71
N THR A 618 -6.47 34.25 -22.20
CA THR A 618 -5.92 33.03 -22.77
C THR A 618 -6.50 32.77 -24.16
N ASP A 619 -5.66 32.77 -25.18
CA ASP A 619 -6.01 32.37 -26.55
C ASP A 619 -5.69 30.88 -26.77
N PHE A 620 -4.61 30.39 -26.14
CA PHE A 620 -4.13 29.02 -26.22
C PHE A 620 -3.95 28.41 -24.82
N LEU A 621 -4.43 27.19 -24.60
CA LEU A 621 -4.50 26.56 -23.28
C LEU A 621 -4.16 25.07 -23.36
N ILE A 622 -3.17 24.65 -22.58
CA ILE A 622 -2.90 23.24 -22.29
C ILE A 622 -3.31 22.94 -20.85
N LYS A 623 -3.99 21.82 -20.64
CA LYS A 623 -4.36 21.30 -19.31
C LYS A 623 -3.49 20.10 -18.99
N SER A 624 -3.08 19.95 -17.74
CA SER A 624 -2.40 18.76 -17.23
C SER A 624 -3.00 18.31 -15.91
N ILE A 625 -3.03 17.00 -15.67
CA ILE A 625 -3.40 16.44 -14.36
C ILE A 625 -2.23 16.44 -13.36
N ARG A 626 -1.01 16.70 -13.84
CA ARG A 626 0.23 16.79 -13.06
C ARG A 626 0.85 18.19 -13.21
N PRO A 627 1.71 18.63 -12.27
CA PRO A 627 2.39 19.92 -12.36
C PRO A 627 3.05 20.14 -13.71
N ILE A 628 3.04 21.39 -14.20
CA ILE A 628 3.88 21.84 -15.32
C ILE A 628 4.78 22.92 -14.73
N HIS A 629 6.09 22.73 -14.84
CA HIS A 629 7.06 23.74 -14.44
C HIS A 629 7.57 24.49 -15.67
N SER A 630 8.05 25.71 -15.46
CA SER A 630 8.54 26.54 -16.55
C SER A 630 9.78 25.97 -17.23
N GLU A 631 10.65 25.24 -16.51
CA GLU A 631 11.81 24.54 -17.08
C GLU A 631 11.44 23.40 -18.05
N ASP A 632 10.17 23.00 -18.09
CA ASP A 632 9.68 21.96 -18.99
C ASP A 632 9.07 22.48 -20.28
N VAL A 633 9.00 23.81 -20.45
CA VAL A 633 8.42 24.45 -21.63
C VAL A 633 9.52 24.98 -22.54
N ILE A 634 9.67 24.36 -23.71
CA ILE A 634 10.62 24.77 -24.75
C ILE A 634 9.97 25.90 -25.57
N GLY A 635 10.74 26.96 -25.84
CA GLY A 635 10.27 28.17 -26.53
C GLY A 635 9.77 29.27 -25.60
N LEU A 636 9.81 29.06 -24.28
CA LEU A 636 9.43 30.05 -23.28
C LEU A 636 10.64 30.92 -22.89
N ASN A 637 10.47 32.24 -22.92
CA ASN A 637 11.48 33.20 -22.50
C ASN A 637 11.24 33.64 -21.06
N PHE A 638 12.33 33.76 -20.31
CA PHE A 638 12.33 34.29 -18.96
C PHE A 638 12.79 35.76 -18.99
N PRO A 639 12.21 36.64 -18.15
CA PRO A 639 12.86 37.91 -17.87
C PRO A 639 14.26 37.64 -17.29
N GLU A 640 15.28 38.37 -17.76
CA GLU A 640 16.70 38.14 -17.45
C GLU A 640 17.11 38.25 -15.96
N ASP A 641 16.17 38.40 -15.02
CA ASP A 641 16.46 38.81 -13.63
C ASP A 641 16.13 37.81 -12.51
N ASP A 642 15.63 36.59 -12.78
CA ASP A 642 15.33 35.62 -11.72
C ASP A 642 16.15 34.32 -11.86
N TYR A 643 17.45 34.41 -11.55
CA TYR A 643 18.24 33.27 -11.07
C TYR A 643 18.38 33.38 -9.55
N LEU A 644 17.60 32.59 -8.79
CA LEU A 644 17.92 32.20 -7.41
C LEU A 644 17.54 30.75 -7.14
#